data_AF-A0A1E7PUY4-F1
#
_entry.id   AF-A0A1E7PUY4-F1
#
_cell.length_a   1.000
_cell.length_b   1.000
_cell.length_c   1.000
_cell.angle_alpha   90.00
_cell.angle_beta   90.00
_cell.angle_gamma   90.00
#
_symmetry.space_group_name_H-M   'P 1'
#
loop_
_entity.id
_entity.type
_entity.pdbx_description
1 polymer ?
#
loop_
_entity_poly.entity_id
_entity_poly.type
_entity_poly.pdbx_seq_one_letter_code
_entity_poly.pdbx_strand_id
1 'polypeptide(L)'
;MWVTAWVSESAWALVSVWVQIKGMPAATVRLFKRRPVSKISVAALLAALVFALLYGTNLLERPEAGFRDQIVALLIKEQPSNLLILEIDSTSIETVGQWPWPRSVFAAAITALDQAGIRSLMVDVDFSAVSTLGGDAELEEAIRSVAATVPTYLPVFVQRRSHGDGELMIRRPLSHLSGGAELVAVNMQPEQDGLVRFLSVGFRWQEGFYRGAWNALAGHSDAGTWVDYSISPASFHYIRFIDLLEGRVPAHKLHGRDVIIGATAIELGDMLATPVHQVLPGAVIQALGAQTLRNGGLHALTPMAAVFSLALFWLGATLVFSRCSWWRGLQVLGLFVLCSVGLFVWAYQGAGLIVYVFNPVLLCGLVYVAINLARLDTATLERLWLQISLRDNEALLDRIVATTNDYILCVDADGVITKANQAILTLCDMSEAAMCNSPLSDCLPEARQGVLRLPSTPFDTQLVTRSGLRIPVQATVSRVATSGQAIFTVVLRDLSERVAREQELEYRATYDGLTGLLNRSAFFERVVDSLQYHPSGCLICVDIDYFREVNDTYGHVAGDQLLKTVAQRIAVYVAALGPCARIGGDGFALWLAGQKFAAGGQRVCERLLEEIERPHTLDANVGASVQVSATAGVADYEHHDSAPAQAETLLRQALDATRLAKQEGVAVRCYSQSDSQAAMRRLELVPAIRSHINSDAFQLLYQPKLDLETLTPVGCEALLRWPRNDGEMVSVDQLIAVAENSRQIAPLTRWVVETLLAQEAHWQQKGWPRNIALNLSPRLFQDRNFIAGLKDLLRSSRGYYSIECEITETALLGNENRALALFDELVDSGATLAIDDYGTGYSSLAYLQSIRASVLKIDRSFVTGIQQSPANQVIVRSTINMAHELGMRVVAEGVETPGDEQFLRVHRCDLVQGYLYARPLALPELERWLATRISEPVW
;
A
#
# COMPACT_ATOMS: atom_id res chain seq x y z
N MET A 1 5.74 -7.16 -29.98
CA MET A 1 4.46 -6.47 -30.25
C MET A 1 4.52 -4.95 -30.10
N TRP A 2 5.24 -4.40 -29.10
CA TRP A 2 5.37 -2.94 -28.94
C TRP A 2 6.26 -2.27 -30.00
N VAL A 3 7.36 -2.92 -30.43
CA VAL A 3 8.24 -2.41 -31.50
C VAL A 3 7.53 -2.36 -32.86
N THR A 4 6.60 -3.26 -33.13
CA THR A 4 5.84 -3.31 -34.40
C THR A 4 4.76 -2.23 -34.50
N ALA A 5 4.15 -1.82 -33.37
CA ALA A 5 3.15 -0.76 -33.34
C ALA A 5 3.78 0.64 -33.34
N TRP A 6 4.93 0.81 -32.66
CA TRP A 6 5.64 2.10 -32.63
C TRP A 6 6.36 2.41 -33.94
N VAL A 7 6.91 1.39 -34.62
CA VAL A 7 7.50 1.54 -35.95
C VAL A 7 6.45 1.89 -37.01
N SER A 8 5.18 1.46 -36.86
CA SER A 8 4.13 1.87 -37.81
C SER A 8 3.77 3.35 -37.67
N GLU A 9 3.46 3.85 -36.47
CA GLU A 9 3.08 5.27 -36.29
C GLU A 9 4.25 6.22 -36.58
N SER A 10 5.47 5.87 -36.18
CA SER A 10 6.67 6.67 -36.44
C SER A 10 7.05 6.68 -37.93
N ALA A 11 6.85 5.56 -38.64
CA ALA A 11 7.00 5.51 -40.09
C ALA A 11 5.91 6.33 -40.80
N TRP A 12 4.67 6.34 -40.29
CA TRP A 12 3.57 7.16 -40.82
C TRP A 12 3.79 8.66 -40.60
N ALA A 13 4.36 9.07 -39.46
CA ALA A 13 4.76 10.45 -39.20
C ALA A 13 5.95 10.89 -40.08
N LEU A 14 6.92 10.00 -40.31
CA LEU A 14 8.01 10.26 -41.25
C LEU A 14 7.51 10.40 -42.70
N VAL A 15 6.52 9.60 -43.10
CA VAL A 15 5.89 9.66 -44.43
C VAL A 15 5.06 10.95 -44.60
N SER A 16 4.29 11.37 -43.59
CA SER A 16 3.48 12.61 -43.66
C SER A 16 4.33 13.87 -43.73
N VAL A 17 5.42 13.94 -42.95
CA VAL A 17 6.42 15.02 -43.01
C VAL A 17 7.10 15.06 -44.38
N TRP A 18 7.43 13.89 -44.96
CA TRP A 18 8.07 13.83 -46.28
C TRP A 18 7.12 14.24 -47.43
N VAL A 19 5.81 13.98 -47.29
CA VAL A 19 4.77 14.44 -48.21
C VAL A 19 4.56 15.96 -48.11
N GLN A 20 4.58 16.53 -46.90
CA GLN A 20 4.53 17.99 -46.71
C GLN A 20 5.77 18.70 -47.29
N ILE A 21 6.96 18.10 -47.16
CA ILE A 21 8.20 18.65 -47.74
C ILE A 21 8.16 18.66 -49.28
N LYS A 22 7.49 17.70 -49.92
CA LYS A 22 7.30 17.69 -51.38
C LYS A 22 6.18 18.60 -51.88
N GLY A 23 5.27 19.04 -51.00
CA GLY A 23 4.20 20.00 -51.31
C GLY A 23 4.65 21.47 -51.38
N MET A 24 5.92 21.78 -51.10
CA MET A 24 6.43 23.16 -51.17
C MET A 24 6.52 23.69 -52.61
N PRO A 25 6.23 24.99 -52.84
CA PRO A 25 6.19 25.58 -54.18
C PRO A 25 7.52 25.44 -54.93
N ALA A 26 7.41 25.27 -56.26
CA ALA A 26 8.49 24.93 -57.20
C ALA A 26 9.72 25.87 -57.20
N ALA A 27 9.65 27.02 -56.52
CA ALA A 27 10.77 27.94 -56.33
C ALA A 27 11.86 27.37 -55.39
N THR A 28 11.49 26.55 -54.40
CA THR A 28 12.41 25.98 -53.40
C THR A 28 13.22 24.80 -53.96
N VAL A 29 12.68 24.10 -54.97
CA VAL A 29 13.28 22.91 -55.61
C VAL A 29 14.46 23.27 -56.53
N ARG A 30 14.60 24.53 -56.96
CA ARG A 30 15.71 24.95 -57.85
C ARG A 30 17.07 25.04 -57.15
N LEU A 31 17.12 25.13 -55.83
CA LEU A 31 18.39 25.20 -55.07
C LEU A 31 19.09 23.85 -54.90
N PHE A 32 18.39 22.73 -55.11
CA PHE A 32 18.98 21.37 -54.97
C PHE A 32 19.54 20.76 -56.27
N LYS A 33 19.56 21.52 -57.38
CA LYS A 33 20.05 21.03 -58.69
C LYS A 33 21.55 21.22 -58.92
N ARG A 34 22.32 21.74 -57.96
CA ARG A 34 23.77 21.92 -58.11
C ARG A 34 24.53 21.18 -57.00
N ARG A 35 25.06 20.01 -57.39
CA ARG A 35 25.86 19.00 -56.64
C ARG A 35 25.03 17.87 -56.00
N PRO A 36 25.37 16.59 -56.27
CA PRO A 36 24.49 15.47 -55.99
C PRO A 36 24.68 15.00 -54.54
N VAL A 37 23.98 15.61 -53.60
CA VAL A 37 23.69 14.87 -52.37
C VAL A 37 22.58 13.89 -52.74
N SER A 38 22.91 12.59 -52.78
CA SER A 38 21.95 11.56 -53.16
C SER A 38 20.73 11.63 -52.24
N LYS A 39 19.51 11.43 -52.76
CA LYS A 39 18.27 11.38 -51.94
C LYS A 39 18.42 10.48 -50.71
N ILE A 40 19.24 9.43 -50.85
CA ILE A 40 19.62 8.47 -49.83
C ILE A 40 20.43 9.14 -48.69
N SER A 41 21.40 9.99 -49.02
CA SER A 41 22.20 10.72 -48.03
C SER A 41 21.36 11.69 -47.19
N VAL A 42 20.38 12.36 -47.81
CA VAL A 42 19.44 13.24 -47.09
C VAL A 42 18.53 12.41 -46.17
N ALA A 43 18.04 11.26 -46.63
CA ALA A 43 17.21 10.38 -45.82
C ALA A 43 17.95 9.79 -44.61
N ALA A 44 19.22 9.40 -44.78
CA ALA A 44 20.07 8.94 -43.68
C ALA A 44 20.34 10.04 -42.63
N LEU A 45 20.54 11.28 -43.07
CA LEU A 45 20.69 12.43 -42.16
C LEU A 45 19.40 12.73 -41.37
N LEU A 46 18.24 12.66 -42.02
CA LEU A 46 16.95 12.82 -41.35
C LEU A 46 16.71 11.74 -40.29
N ALA A 47 17.05 10.48 -40.58
CA ALA A 47 16.97 9.40 -39.61
C ALA A 47 17.88 9.65 -38.38
N ALA A 48 19.11 10.13 -38.60
CA ALA A 48 19.99 10.53 -37.51
C ALA A 48 19.45 11.71 -36.69
N LEU A 49 18.82 12.69 -37.33
CA LEU A 49 18.21 13.83 -36.63
C LEU A 49 17.05 13.39 -35.73
N VAL A 50 16.18 12.52 -36.25
CA VAL A 50 15.07 11.94 -35.45
C VAL A 50 15.60 11.14 -34.28
N PHE A 51 16.61 10.30 -34.52
CA PHE A 51 17.26 9.54 -33.45
C PHE A 51 17.91 10.48 -32.41
N ALA A 52 18.61 11.53 -32.84
CA ALA A 52 19.24 12.50 -31.94
C ALA A 52 18.22 13.24 -31.08
N LEU A 53 17.03 13.54 -31.62
CA LEU A 53 15.93 14.15 -30.87
C LEU A 53 15.38 13.20 -29.80
N LEU A 54 15.19 11.91 -30.14
CA LEU A 54 14.76 10.89 -29.18
C LEU A 54 15.83 10.61 -28.11
N TYR A 55 17.10 10.59 -28.51
CA TYR A 55 18.23 10.40 -27.60
C TYR A 55 18.41 11.59 -26.66
N GLY A 56 18.31 12.82 -27.18
CA GLY A 56 18.47 14.04 -26.38
C GLY A 56 17.33 14.36 -25.41
N THR A 57 16.19 13.66 -25.52
CA THR A 57 15.06 13.77 -24.59
C THR A 57 15.07 12.68 -23.51
N ASN A 58 16.11 11.85 -23.44
CA ASN A 58 16.24 10.68 -22.55
C ASN A 58 15.11 9.65 -22.66
N LEU A 59 14.25 9.73 -23.69
CA LEU A 59 13.16 8.77 -23.94
C LEU A 59 13.69 7.36 -24.22
N LEU A 60 14.94 7.25 -24.68
CA LEU A 60 15.58 5.98 -25.04
C LEU A 60 16.28 5.28 -23.87
N GLU A 61 16.48 5.93 -22.72
CA GLU A 61 17.21 5.33 -21.58
C GLU A 61 16.47 4.13 -20.99
N ARG A 62 15.16 4.27 -20.76
CA ARG A 62 14.30 3.19 -20.24
C ARG A 62 14.23 1.96 -21.15
N PRO A 63 13.93 2.07 -22.46
CA PRO A 63 13.91 0.90 -23.33
C PRO A 63 15.29 0.26 -23.51
N GLU A 64 16.37 1.06 -23.52
CA GLU A 64 17.74 0.53 -23.53
C GLU A 64 18.05 -0.28 -22.27
N ALA A 65 17.78 0.27 -21.09
CA ALA A 65 17.98 -0.42 -19.81
C ALA A 65 17.12 -1.68 -19.72
N GLY A 66 15.84 -1.62 -20.06
CA GLY A 66 14.94 -2.77 -20.02
C GLY A 66 15.36 -3.91 -20.96
N PHE A 67 15.84 -3.59 -22.18
CA PHE A 67 16.32 -4.61 -23.10
C PHE A 67 17.62 -5.25 -22.63
N ARG A 68 18.56 -4.44 -22.11
CA ARG A 68 19.78 -4.94 -21.49
C ARG A 68 19.47 -5.88 -20.33
N ASP A 69 18.61 -5.46 -19.41
CA ASP A 69 18.29 -6.22 -18.20
C ASP A 69 17.63 -7.57 -18.54
N GLN A 70 16.80 -7.63 -19.58
CA GLN A 70 16.26 -8.90 -20.12
C GLN A 70 17.34 -9.84 -20.66
N ILE A 71 18.36 -9.30 -21.35
CA ILE A 71 19.47 -10.13 -21.82
C ILE A 71 20.28 -10.65 -20.63
N VAL A 72 20.60 -9.79 -19.65
CA VAL A 72 21.38 -10.17 -18.46
C VAL A 72 20.65 -11.25 -17.64
N ALA A 73 19.32 -11.19 -17.54
CA ALA A 73 18.53 -12.23 -16.88
C ALA A 73 18.69 -13.63 -17.50
N LEU A 74 19.05 -13.72 -18.79
CA LEU A 74 19.34 -14.99 -19.47
C LEU A 74 20.79 -15.48 -19.25
N LEU A 75 21.66 -14.64 -18.67
CA LEU A 75 23.07 -14.93 -18.45
C LEU A 75 23.39 -15.32 -17.00
N ILE A 76 22.37 -15.48 -16.14
CA ILE A 76 22.55 -15.77 -14.72
C ILE A 76 23.32 -17.09 -14.54
N LYS A 77 24.39 -17.04 -13.75
CA LYS A 77 25.23 -18.19 -13.40
C LYS A 77 25.68 -18.12 -11.94
N GLU A 78 25.80 -19.28 -11.31
CA GLU A 78 26.49 -19.42 -10.02
C GLU A 78 28.00 -19.41 -10.25
N GLN A 79 28.72 -18.76 -9.33
CA GLN A 79 30.18 -18.74 -9.35
C GLN A 79 30.75 -18.94 -7.94
N PRO A 80 31.93 -19.57 -7.80
CA PRO A 80 32.56 -19.73 -6.50
C PRO A 80 32.92 -18.36 -5.90
N SER A 81 32.47 -18.09 -4.68
CA SER A 81 32.86 -16.91 -3.92
C SER A 81 33.36 -17.26 -2.52
N ASN A 82 34.31 -16.45 -2.04
CA ASN A 82 34.81 -16.49 -0.65
C ASN A 82 34.00 -15.57 0.29
N LEU A 83 32.99 -14.88 -0.24
CA LEU A 83 32.07 -14.06 0.56
C LEU A 83 31.05 -14.92 1.29
N LEU A 84 30.86 -14.60 2.55
CA LEU A 84 29.91 -15.23 3.45
C LEU A 84 29.02 -14.16 4.06
N ILE A 85 27.71 -14.36 4.01
CA ILE A 85 26.72 -13.48 4.61
C ILE A 85 26.26 -14.15 5.91
N LEU A 86 26.58 -13.51 7.03
CA LEU A 86 26.01 -13.84 8.32
C LEU A 86 24.67 -13.12 8.41
N GLU A 87 23.61 -13.87 8.13
CA GLU A 87 22.26 -13.38 7.93
C GLU A 87 21.57 -13.11 9.26
N ILE A 88 21.16 -11.85 9.45
CA ILE A 88 20.12 -11.50 10.41
C ILE A 88 18.78 -11.84 9.74
N ASP A 89 18.44 -13.13 9.75
CA ASP A 89 17.22 -13.71 9.18
C ASP A 89 16.06 -13.73 10.19
N SER A 90 14.82 -13.94 9.71
CA SER A 90 13.63 -13.95 10.56
C SER A 90 13.74 -14.97 11.71
N THR A 91 14.35 -16.14 11.47
CA THR A 91 14.61 -17.15 12.51
C THR A 91 15.52 -16.61 13.62
N SER A 92 16.59 -15.90 13.25
CA SER A 92 17.50 -15.31 14.21
C SER A 92 16.79 -14.20 15.01
N ILE A 93 15.92 -13.40 14.38
CA ILE A 93 15.12 -12.38 15.06
C ILE A 93 14.18 -13.03 16.08
N GLU A 94 13.42 -14.04 15.68
CA GLU A 94 12.51 -14.76 16.58
C GLU A 94 13.24 -15.39 17.78
N THR A 95 14.43 -15.93 17.55
CA THR A 95 15.17 -16.68 18.59
C THR A 95 15.93 -15.76 19.55
N VAL A 96 16.61 -14.73 19.02
CA VAL A 96 17.36 -13.76 19.85
C VAL A 96 16.40 -12.82 20.59
N GLY A 97 15.27 -12.49 19.97
CA GLY A 97 14.23 -11.63 20.53
C GLY A 97 14.11 -10.27 19.82
N GLN A 98 13.63 -9.26 20.56
CA GLN A 98 13.27 -7.97 19.99
C GLN A 98 14.47 -7.22 19.38
N TRP A 99 14.29 -6.71 18.16
CA TRP A 99 15.22 -5.81 17.49
C TRP A 99 15.01 -4.35 17.95
N PRO A 100 16.06 -3.52 18.09
CA PRO A 100 17.48 -3.82 17.90
C PRO A 100 18.06 -4.68 19.02
N TRP A 101 18.89 -5.66 18.65
CA TRP A 101 19.48 -6.57 19.63
C TRP A 101 20.47 -5.88 20.57
N PRO A 102 20.66 -6.42 21.80
CA PRO A 102 21.71 -5.97 22.70
C PRO A 102 23.10 -6.05 22.06
N ARG A 103 23.97 -5.10 22.40
CA ARG A 103 25.35 -5.03 21.89
C ARG A 103 26.17 -6.29 22.16
N SER A 104 25.90 -6.96 23.29
CA SER A 104 26.52 -8.23 23.69
C SER A 104 26.30 -9.34 22.66
N VAL A 105 25.17 -9.34 21.95
CA VAL A 105 24.86 -10.31 20.89
C VAL A 105 25.83 -10.15 19.71
N PHE A 106 26.05 -8.91 19.27
CA PHE A 106 27.02 -8.60 18.21
C PHE A 106 28.45 -8.83 18.68
N ALA A 107 28.78 -8.48 19.93
CA ALA A 107 30.10 -8.74 20.51
C ALA A 107 30.43 -10.25 20.54
N ALA A 108 29.46 -11.09 20.93
CA ALA A 108 29.61 -12.55 20.93
C ALA A 108 29.82 -13.11 19.52
N ALA A 109 29.01 -12.66 18.54
CA ALA A 109 29.18 -13.08 17.15
C ALA A 109 30.54 -12.68 16.57
N ILE A 110 30.96 -11.42 16.79
CA ILE A 110 32.27 -10.92 16.33
C ILE A 110 33.42 -11.72 16.96
N THR A 111 33.33 -12.02 18.26
CA THR A 111 34.32 -12.83 18.96
C THR A 111 34.38 -14.25 18.41
N ALA A 112 33.24 -14.87 18.09
CA ALA A 112 33.19 -16.19 17.48
C ALA A 112 33.81 -16.20 16.07
N LEU A 113 33.60 -15.14 15.29
CA LEU A 113 34.20 -14.99 13.96
C LEU A 113 35.73 -14.80 14.04
N ASP A 114 36.21 -13.99 14.98
CA ASP A 114 37.64 -13.78 15.22
C ASP A 114 38.34 -15.10 15.58
N GLN A 115 37.75 -15.88 16.49
CA GLN A 115 38.25 -17.21 16.86
C GLN A 115 38.24 -18.22 15.70
N ALA A 116 37.31 -18.08 14.75
CA ALA A 116 37.22 -18.95 13.58
C ALA A 116 38.23 -18.63 12.47
N GLY A 117 38.95 -17.51 12.58
CA GLY A 117 40.00 -17.11 11.62
C GLY A 117 39.44 -16.63 10.28
N ILE A 118 38.47 -15.71 10.30
CA ILE A 118 37.95 -15.05 9.09
C ILE A 118 39.02 -14.20 8.39
N ARG A 119 38.78 -13.80 7.14
CA ARG A 119 39.70 -12.97 6.34
C ARG A 119 39.44 -11.47 6.47
N SER A 120 38.17 -11.07 6.49
CA SER A 120 37.72 -9.69 6.69
C SER A 120 36.31 -9.67 7.25
N LEU A 121 35.93 -8.58 7.90
CA LEU A 121 34.62 -8.39 8.52
C LEU A 121 34.00 -7.07 8.07
N MET A 122 32.80 -7.14 7.51
CA MET A 122 31.92 -5.99 7.31
C MET A 122 30.71 -6.16 8.22
N VAL A 123 30.42 -5.17 9.06
CA VAL A 123 29.21 -5.15 9.87
C VAL A 123 28.27 -4.10 9.32
N ASP A 124 27.19 -4.52 8.67
CA ASP A 124 26.17 -3.63 8.10
C ASP A 124 25.01 -3.45 9.09
N VAL A 125 25.31 -2.86 10.24
CA VAL A 125 24.35 -2.57 11.32
C VAL A 125 24.58 -1.15 11.85
N ASP A 126 23.50 -0.41 12.11
CA ASP A 126 23.59 0.96 12.63
C ASP A 126 23.94 0.99 14.13
N PHE A 127 25.17 1.39 14.41
CA PHE A 127 25.70 1.60 15.77
C PHE A 127 25.87 3.10 16.11
N SER A 128 25.06 3.98 15.53
CA SER A 128 25.12 5.43 15.75
C SER A 128 24.48 5.93 17.05
N ALA A 129 23.65 5.10 17.71
CA ALA A 129 22.98 5.42 18.96
C ALA A 129 23.62 4.69 20.16
N VAL A 130 23.64 5.36 21.31
CA VAL A 130 24.07 4.77 22.59
C VAL A 130 23.08 3.68 22.99
N SER A 131 23.60 2.52 23.40
CA SER A 131 22.83 1.42 23.97
C SER A 131 22.99 1.45 25.49
N THR A 132 23.68 0.47 26.08
CA THR A 132 24.05 0.47 27.50
C THR A 132 25.56 0.66 27.63
N LEU A 133 26.02 1.39 28.65
CA LEU A 133 27.46 1.62 28.85
C LEU A 133 28.28 0.32 28.91
N GLY A 134 27.73 -0.72 29.53
CA GLY A 134 28.35 -2.05 29.59
C GLY A 134 28.36 -2.75 28.23
N GLY A 135 27.23 -2.80 27.53
CA GLY A 135 27.14 -3.47 26.24
C GLY A 135 27.93 -2.76 25.13
N ASP A 136 27.92 -1.43 25.10
CA ASP A 136 28.73 -0.66 24.16
C ASP A 136 30.23 -0.87 24.41
N ALA A 137 30.67 -1.02 25.67
CA ALA A 137 32.05 -1.36 26.00
C ALA A 137 32.43 -2.80 25.59
N GLU A 138 31.53 -3.77 25.76
CA GLU A 138 31.74 -5.15 25.28
C GLU A 138 31.88 -5.21 23.75
N LEU A 139 31.02 -4.49 23.03
CA LEU A 139 31.11 -4.42 21.56
C LEU A 139 32.37 -3.67 21.11
N GLU A 140 32.75 -2.60 21.80
CA GLU A 140 33.99 -1.88 21.52
C GLU A 140 35.21 -2.80 21.61
N GLU A 141 35.29 -3.61 22.68
CA GLU A 141 36.40 -4.54 22.87
C GLU A 141 36.41 -5.65 21.81
N ALA A 142 35.23 -6.20 21.47
CA ALA A 142 35.11 -7.19 20.41
C ALA A 142 35.54 -6.65 19.04
N ILE A 143 35.08 -5.44 18.67
CA ILE A 143 35.47 -4.77 17.42
C ILE A 143 36.98 -4.48 17.42
N ARG A 144 37.53 -3.99 18.54
CA ARG A 144 38.96 -3.69 18.66
C ARG A 144 39.82 -4.95 18.53
N SER A 145 39.41 -6.06 19.15
CA SER A 145 40.11 -7.34 19.05
C SER A 145 40.20 -7.83 17.60
N VAL A 146 39.06 -7.91 16.92
CA VAL A 146 39.01 -8.40 15.54
C VAL A 146 39.67 -7.42 14.56
N ALA A 147 39.54 -6.10 14.77
CA ALA A 147 40.17 -5.09 13.92
C ALA A 147 41.70 -5.07 14.04
N ALA A 148 42.26 -5.60 15.13
CA ALA A 148 43.70 -5.76 15.29
C ALA A 148 44.26 -6.92 14.45
N THR A 149 43.44 -7.92 14.11
CA THR A 149 43.84 -9.14 13.39
C THR A 149 43.43 -9.10 11.92
N VAL A 150 42.24 -8.59 11.60
CA VAL A 150 41.65 -8.60 10.26
C VAL A 150 41.05 -7.25 9.87
N PRO A 151 41.03 -6.90 8.56
CA PRO A 151 40.35 -5.71 8.08
C PRO A 151 38.87 -5.73 8.48
N THR A 152 38.46 -4.72 9.25
CA THR A 152 37.11 -4.61 9.80
C THR A 152 36.48 -3.29 9.37
N TYR A 153 35.23 -3.37 8.90
CA TYR A 153 34.50 -2.26 8.28
C TYR A 153 33.19 -2.00 9.01
N LEU A 154 32.91 -0.72 9.28
CA LEU A 154 31.65 -0.27 9.88
C LEU A 154 30.93 0.71 8.98
N PRO A 155 29.58 0.73 8.99
CA PRO A 155 28.80 1.41 7.98
C PRO A 155 28.60 2.88 8.36
N VAL A 156 28.63 3.73 7.34
CA VAL A 156 28.27 5.13 7.42
C VAL A 156 27.08 5.37 6.51
N PHE A 157 26.01 5.90 7.09
CA PHE A 157 24.76 6.18 6.40
C PHE A 157 24.61 7.67 6.12
N VAL A 158 24.19 8.02 4.92
CA VAL A 158 23.71 9.35 4.56
C VAL A 158 22.20 9.27 4.41
N GLN A 159 21.48 10.05 5.20
CA GLN A 159 20.03 10.07 5.20
C GLN A 159 19.53 11.51 5.16
N ARG A 160 18.29 11.74 4.75
CA ARG A 160 17.65 13.05 4.94
C ARG A 160 17.22 13.21 6.39
N ARG A 161 17.38 14.41 6.94
CA ARG A 161 17.02 14.72 8.33
C ARG A 161 15.53 14.56 8.61
N SER A 162 14.68 14.84 7.62
CA SER A 162 13.24 14.53 7.63
C SER A 162 12.67 14.51 6.21
N HIS A 163 11.44 14.00 6.05
CA HIS A 163 10.77 13.86 4.74
C HIS A 163 10.50 15.20 4.01
N GLY A 164 10.60 16.34 4.71
CA GLY A 164 10.46 17.69 4.15
C GLY A 164 11.73 18.53 4.16
N ASP A 165 12.85 17.97 4.63
CA ASP A 165 14.12 18.67 4.74
C ASP A 165 15.06 18.23 3.62
N GLY A 166 15.58 19.21 2.86
CA GLY A 166 16.58 18.97 1.82
C GLY A 166 17.97 18.69 2.39
N GLU A 167 18.16 18.91 3.70
CA GLU A 167 19.42 18.72 4.39
C GLU A 167 19.73 17.22 4.61
N LEU A 168 20.84 16.77 4.03
CA LEU A 168 21.40 15.45 4.27
C LEU A 168 22.12 15.45 5.63
N MET A 169 22.04 14.34 6.35
CA MET A 169 22.77 14.08 7.59
C MET A 169 23.54 12.77 7.47
N ILE A 170 24.72 12.73 8.09
CA ILE A 170 25.54 11.53 8.18
C ILE A 170 25.32 10.87 9.55
N ARG A 171 25.05 9.56 9.56
CA ARG A 171 25.10 8.72 10.75
C ARG A 171 26.36 7.88 10.69
N ARG A 172 27.16 7.97 11.75
CA ARG A 172 28.40 7.20 11.95
C ARG A 172 28.25 6.38 13.21
N PRO A 173 28.95 5.23 13.33
CA PRO A 173 29.06 4.54 14.60
C PRO A 173 29.56 5.50 15.69
N LEU A 174 29.22 5.21 16.95
CA LEU A 174 29.76 5.96 18.09
C LEU A 174 31.29 6.01 18.01
N SER A 175 31.87 7.16 18.33
CA SER A 175 33.29 7.43 18.10
C SER A 175 34.22 6.42 18.79
N HIS A 176 33.85 5.92 19.96
CA HIS A 176 34.62 4.91 20.68
C HIS A 176 34.50 3.50 20.04
N LEU A 177 33.34 3.16 19.43
CA LEU A 177 33.15 1.89 18.70
C LEU A 177 33.98 1.78 17.42
N SER A 178 34.36 2.92 16.83
CA SER A 178 35.19 2.95 15.61
C SER A 178 36.67 2.65 15.85
N GLY A 179 37.09 2.40 17.10
CA GLY A 179 38.49 2.22 17.51
C GLY A 179 39.19 1.04 16.85
N GLY A 180 39.66 1.22 15.60
CA GLY A 180 40.39 0.23 14.80
C GLY A 180 39.68 -0.18 13.51
N ALA A 181 38.36 0.03 13.41
CA ALA A 181 37.58 -0.30 12.22
C ALA A 181 37.54 0.87 11.21
N GLU A 182 37.61 0.56 9.93
CA GLU A 182 37.49 1.56 8.87
C GLU A 182 36.02 1.87 8.56
N LEU A 183 35.69 3.16 8.47
CA LEU A 183 34.33 3.62 8.18
C LEU A 183 34.07 3.61 6.66
N VAL A 184 33.03 2.88 6.24
CA VAL A 184 32.70 2.68 4.81
C VAL A 184 31.28 3.15 4.49
N ALA A 185 31.08 3.60 3.26
CA ALA A 185 29.78 4.01 2.75
C ALA A 185 28.96 2.79 2.32
N VAL A 186 27.72 2.69 2.80
CA VAL A 186 26.78 1.61 2.42
C VAL A 186 25.60 2.09 1.58
N ASN A 187 25.41 3.40 1.46
CA ASN A 187 24.29 3.97 0.69
C ASN A 187 24.36 3.60 -0.79
N MET A 188 23.29 2.99 -1.28
CA MET A 188 23.05 2.73 -2.68
C MET A 188 22.04 3.75 -3.22
N GLN A 189 22.32 4.33 -4.39
CA GLN A 189 21.42 5.27 -5.02
C GLN A 189 20.69 4.57 -6.17
N PRO A 190 19.36 4.40 -6.09
CA PRO A 190 18.59 3.88 -7.20
C PRO A 190 18.60 4.87 -8.37
N GLU A 191 18.48 4.34 -9.59
CA GLU A 191 18.29 5.15 -10.80
C GLU A 191 16.89 5.78 -10.85
N GLN A 192 16.58 6.56 -11.89
CA GLN A 192 15.29 7.26 -12.03
C GLN A 192 14.07 6.33 -12.08
N ASP A 193 14.28 5.04 -12.37
CA ASP A 193 13.25 4.00 -12.35
C ASP A 193 13.14 3.27 -11.01
N GLY A 194 13.92 3.67 -10.00
CA GLY A 194 13.90 3.10 -8.66
C GLY A 194 14.77 1.86 -8.48
N LEU A 195 15.50 1.43 -9.51
CA LEU A 195 16.32 0.21 -9.47
C LEU A 195 17.78 0.52 -9.16
N VAL A 196 18.39 -0.30 -8.30
CA VAL A 196 19.83 -0.18 -7.98
C VAL A 196 20.64 -0.90 -9.05
N ARG A 197 21.37 -0.16 -9.89
CA ARG A 197 22.25 -0.75 -10.92
C ARG A 197 23.72 -0.37 -10.80
N PHE A 198 23.99 0.74 -10.12
CA PHE A 198 25.32 1.32 -10.02
C PHE A 198 25.70 1.56 -8.57
N LEU A 199 26.92 1.18 -8.22
CA LEU A 199 27.55 1.41 -6.94
C LEU A 199 28.67 2.43 -7.14
N SER A 200 28.56 3.58 -6.45
CA SER A 200 29.52 4.66 -6.58
C SER A 200 30.89 4.28 -6.00
N VAL A 201 31.90 5.14 -6.15
CA VAL A 201 33.19 4.90 -5.47
C VAL A 201 33.04 4.95 -3.94
N GLY A 202 32.03 5.68 -3.47
CA GLY A 202 31.83 6.11 -2.10
C GLY A 202 31.21 7.50 -2.11
N PHE A 203 31.28 8.21 -0.99
CA PHE A 203 30.87 9.61 -0.93
C PHE A 203 31.84 10.46 -0.11
N ARG A 204 31.93 11.74 -0.46
CA ARG A 204 32.66 12.73 0.34
C ARG A 204 31.70 13.45 1.27
N TRP A 205 32.11 13.65 2.51
CA TRP A 205 31.38 14.45 3.49
C TRP A 205 32.37 15.31 4.26
N GLN A 206 32.22 16.63 4.12
CA GLN A 206 33.20 17.62 4.61
C GLN A 206 34.60 17.31 4.05
N GLU A 207 35.61 17.15 4.90
CA GLU A 207 37.00 16.84 4.50
C GLU A 207 37.27 15.31 4.39
N GLY A 208 36.30 14.46 4.74
CA GLY A 208 36.46 13.00 4.74
C GLY A 208 35.87 12.31 3.50
N PHE A 209 36.54 11.26 3.01
CA PHE A 209 36.01 10.37 1.98
C PHE A 209 35.71 9.00 2.57
N TYR A 210 34.46 8.54 2.41
CA TYR A 210 34.01 7.21 2.81
C TYR A 210 33.91 6.35 1.57
N ARG A 211 34.84 5.39 1.43
CA ARG A 211 34.81 4.45 0.31
C ARG A 211 33.61 3.50 0.43
N GLY A 212 33.05 3.06 -0.68
CA GLY A 212 31.95 2.09 -0.68
C GLY A 212 32.33 0.77 0.00
N ALA A 213 31.39 0.14 0.70
CA ALA A 213 31.62 -1.16 1.36
C ALA A 213 32.04 -2.25 0.36
N TRP A 214 31.45 -2.24 -0.85
CA TRP A 214 31.86 -3.10 -1.97
C TRP A 214 33.33 -2.91 -2.38
N ASN A 215 33.80 -1.67 -2.35
CA ASN A 215 35.19 -1.30 -2.63
C ASN A 215 36.13 -1.80 -1.53
N ALA A 216 35.76 -1.56 -0.27
CA ALA A 216 36.50 -2.04 0.89
C ALA A 216 36.67 -3.57 0.88
N LEU A 217 35.56 -4.30 0.70
CA LEU A 217 35.54 -5.76 0.61
C LEU A 217 36.30 -6.31 -0.60
N ALA A 218 36.31 -5.57 -1.72
CA ALA A 218 37.09 -5.94 -2.89
C ALA A 218 38.58 -5.53 -2.81
N GLY A 219 38.99 -4.76 -1.79
CA GLY A 219 40.33 -4.20 -1.69
C GLY A 219 40.63 -3.12 -2.74
N HIS A 220 39.61 -2.43 -3.26
CA HIS A 220 39.70 -1.35 -4.24
C HIS A 220 39.38 -0.01 -3.56
N SER A 221 40.11 1.07 -3.86
CA SER A 221 39.85 2.40 -3.25
C SER A 221 39.05 3.36 -4.14
N ASP A 222 39.12 3.20 -5.47
CA ASP A 222 38.75 4.27 -6.41
C ASP A 222 37.87 3.83 -7.59
N ALA A 223 37.15 2.71 -7.47
CA ALA A 223 36.34 2.15 -8.56
C ALA A 223 34.83 2.28 -8.30
N GLY A 224 34.11 2.98 -9.18
CA GLY A 224 32.65 2.86 -9.28
C GLY A 224 32.32 1.74 -10.24
N THR A 225 31.33 0.91 -9.92
CA THR A 225 30.98 -0.25 -10.75
C THR A 225 29.48 -0.35 -10.93
N TRP A 226 29.08 -0.80 -12.10
CA TRP A 226 27.76 -1.40 -12.26
C TRP A 226 27.74 -2.74 -11.52
N VAL A 227 26.58 -3.13 -11.00
CA VAL A 227 26.41 -4.44 -10.36
C VAL A 227 26.20 -5.48 -11.45
N ASP A 228 27.03 -6.53 -11.45
CA ASP A 228 26.85 -7.65 -12.36
C ASP A 228 25.76 -8.59 -11.85
N TYR A 229 24.53 -8.34 -12.29
CA TYR A 229 23.36 -9.18 -11.98
C TYR A 229 23.30 -10.50 -12.77
N SER A 230 24.32 -10.83 -13.57
CA SER A 230 24.49 -12.20 -14.07
C SER A 230 25.05 -13.13 -12.99
N ILE A 231 25.57 -12.58 -11.88
CA ILE A 231 26.02 -13.35 -10.73
C ILE A 231 24.79 -13.76 -9.91
N SER A 232 24.53 -15.06 -9.81
CA SER A 232 23.46 -15.56 -8.94
C SER A 232 23.75 -15.24 -7.47
N PRO A 233 22.79 -14.68 -6.70
CA PRO A 233 22.92 -14.50 -5.25
C PRO A 233 23.22 -15.81 -4.50
N ALA A 234 22.85 -16.98 -5.06
CA ALA A 234 23.18 -18.29 -4.51
C ALA A 234 24.69 -18.62 -4.55
N SER A 235 25.51 -17.78 -5.21
CA SER A 235 26.98 -17.89 -5.24
C SER A 235 27.64 -17.65 -3.88
N PHE A 236 26.94 -16.99 -2.94
CA PHE A 236 27.45 -16.65 -1.63
C PHE A 236 27.09 -17.71 -0.58
N HIS A 237 27.90 -17.80 0.47
CA HIS A 237 27.62 -18.71 1.59
C HIS A 237 26.74 -17.98 2.60
N TYR A 238 25.60 -18.57 2.94
CA TYR A 238 24.67 -18.00 3.91
C TYR A 238 24.73 -18.79 5.21
N ILE A 239 24.87 -18.08 6.33
CA ILE A 239 24.87 -18.64 7.67
C ILE A 239 23.92 -17.79 8.51
N ARG A 240 22.98 -18.42 9.21
CA ARG A 240 22.09 -17.69 10.13
C ARG A 240 22.89 -17.17 11.32
N PHE A 241 22.57 -15.96 11.75
CA PHE A 241 23.21 -15.34 12.91
C PHE A 241 23.13 -16.23 14.16
N ILE A 242 21.95 -16.81 14.43
CA ILE A 242 21.72 -17.67 15.59
C ILE A 242 22.54 -18.97 15.54
N ASP A 243 22.74 -19.55 14.37
CA ASP A 243 23.51 -20.80 14.22
C ASP A 243 24.98 -20.60 14.62
N LEU A 244 25.52 -19.40 14.40
CA LEU A 244 26.86 -19.02 14.84
C LEU A 244 26.91 -18.90 16.37
N LEU A 245 25.96 -18.17 16.97
CA LEU A 245 25.93 -17.96 18.42
C LEU A 245 25.77 -19.26 19.21
N GLU A 246 24.98 -20.19 18.70
CA GLU A 246 24.76 -21.49 19.33
C GLU A 246 25.90 -22.50 19.06
N GLY A 247 26.94 -22.09 18.34
CA GLY A 247 28.07 -22.96 18.01
C GLY A 247 27.73 -24.11 17.06
N ARG A 248 26.62 -24.01 16.30
CA ARG A 248 26.18 -25.01 15.32
C ARG A 248 26.96 -24.92 14.01
N VAL A 249 27.74 -23.86 13.81
CA VAL A 249 28.54 -23.62 12.61
C VAL A 249 29.94 -24.22 12.76
N PRO A 250 30.35 -25.16 11.90
CA PRO A 250 31.72 -25.68 11.91
C PRO A 250 32.76 -24.61 11.54
N ALA A 251 33.85 -24.51 12.30
CA ALA A 251 34.90 -23.49 12.09
C ALA A 251 35.50 -23.48 10.67
N HIS A 252 35.60 -24.63 10.00
CA HIS A 252 36.13 -24.71 8.62
C HIS A 252 35.24 -23.99 7.58
N LYS A 253 33.96 -23.73 7.89
CA LYS A 253 33.09 -22.96 6.99
C LYS A 253 33.37 -21.46 7.04
N LEU A 254 33.89 -20.96 8.16
CA LEU A 254 34.18 -19.55 8.43
C LEU A 254 35.63 -19.18 8.11
N HIS A 255 36.55 -20.11 8.33
CA HIS A 255 37.99 -19.87 8.18
C HIS A 255 38.36 -19.35 6.77
N GLY A 256 39.07 -18.22 6.73
CA GLY A 256 39.55 -17.58 5.51
C GLY A 256 38.47 -16.93 4.62
N ARG A 257 37.23 -16.76 5.12
CA ARG A 257 36.12 -16.12 4.40
C ARG A 257 36.03 -14.63 4.68
N ASP A 258 35.54 -13.88 3.71
CA ASP A 258 35.16 -12.48 3.88
C ASP A 258 33.71 -12.43 4.36
N VAL A 259 33.48 -11.95 5.58
CA VAL A 259 32.17 -12.04 6.24
C VAL A 259 31.46 -10.70 6.21
N ILE A 260 30.20 -10.70 5.80
CA ILE A 260 29.28 -9.57 5.91
C ILE A 260 28.19 -9.94 6.90
N ILE A 261 28.10 -9.22 8.01
CA ILE A 261 26.96 -9.29 8.92
C ILE A 261 25.92 -8.29 8.43
N GLY A 262 24.71 -8.73 8.08
CA GLY A 262 23.71 -7.83 7.54
C GLY A 262 22.28 -8.35 7.64
N ALA A 263 21.33 -7.42 7.53
CA ALA A 263 19.91 -7.70 7.50
C ALA A 263 19.53 -8.47 6.24
N THR A 264 18.84 -9.60 6.39
CA THR A 264 18.19 -10.31 5.26
C THR A 264 16.72 -10.61 5.53
N ALA A 265 16.28 -10.47 6.79
CA ALA A 265 14.88 -10.47 7.19
C ALA A 265 14.12 -9.28 6.57
N ILE A 266 12.93 -9.55 6.05
CA ILE A 266 12.07 -8.54 5.38
C ILE A 266 11.63 -7.46 6.38
N GLU A 267 11.42 -7.86 7.63
CA GLU A 267 10.98 -7.05 8.78
C GLU A 267 11.96 -5.92 9.14
N LEU A 268 13.24 -6.07 8.77
CA LEU A 268 14.27 -5.06 9.01
C LEU A 268 14.28 -3.94 7.96
N GLY A 269 13.52 -4.10 6.87
CA GLY A 269 13.30 -3.05 5.88
C GLY A 269 14.50 -2.69 4.98
N ASP A 270 15.58 -3.48 5.01
CA ASP A 270 16.78 -3.26 4.18
C ASP A 270 16.70 -3.95 2.80
N MET A 271 15.54 -3.84 2.15
CA MET A 271 15.25 -4.52 0.88
C MET A 271 15.22 -3.50 -0.27
N LEU A 272 16.04 -3.73 -1.31
CA LEU A 272 16.22 -2.82 -2.44
C LEU A 272 15.79 -3.48 -3.76
N ALA A 273 15.12 -2.71 -4.62
CA ALA A 273 14.68 -3.17 -5.93
C ALA A 273 15.86 -3.28 -6.92
N THR A 274 15.94 -4.41 -7.63
CA THR A 274 17.02 -4.75 -8.56
C THR A 274 16.47 -5.15 -9.94
N PRO A 275 17.22 -4.93 -11.02
CA PRO A 275 16.73 -5.14 -12.40
C PRO A 275 16.42 -6.60 -12.76
N VAL A 276 17.07 -7.58 -12.11
CA VAL A 276 16.97 -9.01 -12.48
C VAL A 276 16.33 -9.83 -11.37
N HIS A 277 16.81 -9.69 -10.12
CA HIS A 277 16.36 -10.50 -8.99
C HIS A 277 15.17 -9.90 -8.23
N GLN A 278 14.48 -8.92 -8.82
CA GLN A 278 13.34 -8.18 -8.26
C GLN A 278 13.68 -7.37 -7.01
N VAL A 279 13.92 -8.01 -5.87
CA VAL A 279 14.23 -7.38 -4.58
C VAL A 279 15.32 -8.17 -3.88
N LEU A 280 16.38 -7.50 -3.45
CA LEU A 280 17.49 -8.12 -2.71
C LEU A 280 17.82 -7.32 -1.44
N PRO A 281 18.28 -7.98 -0.36
CA PRO A 281 18.79 -7.28 0.82
C PRO A 281 20.02 -6.42 0.48
N GLY A 282 20.20 -5.30 1.18
CA GLY A 282 21.34 -4.39 1.01
C GLY A 282 22.68 -5.11 1.12
N ALA A 283 22.85 -5.97 2.13
CA ALA A 283 24.05 -6.78 2.33
C ALA A 283 24.37 -7.71 1.13
N VAL A 284 23.35 -8.27 0.47
CA VAL A 284 23.52 -9.13 -0.71
C VAL A 284 23.98 -8.29 -1.91
N ILE A 285 23.45 -7.08 -2.08
CA ILE A 285 23.89 -6.17 -3.16
C ILE A 285 25.33 -5.70 -2.93
N GLN A 286 25.74 -5.48 -1.67
CA GLN A 286 27.15 -5.20 -1.34
C GLN A 286 28.07 -6.37 -1.71
N ALA A 287 27.64 -7.61 -1.44
CA ALA A 287 28.36 -8.81 -1.83
C ALA A 287 28.47 -8.93 -3.37
N LEU A 288 27.38 -8.69 -4.09
CA LEU A 288 27.37 -8.65 -5.56
C LEU A 288 28.33 -7.57 -6.10
N GLY A 289 28.33 -6.38 -5.51
CA GLY A 289 29.24 -5.29 -5.86
C GLY A 289 30.71 -5.66 -5.65
N ALA A 290 31.03 -6.20 -4.47
CA ALA A 290 32.39 -6.65 -4.13
C ALA A 290 32.86 -7.77 -5.08
N GLN A 291 31.99 -8.73 -5.37
CA GLN A 291 32.30 -9.81 -6.30
C GLN A 291 32.45 -9.31 -7.74
N THR A 292 31.65 -8.32 -8.16
CA THR A 292 31.78 -7.68 -9.48
C THR A 292 33.15 -7.02 -9.63
N LEU A 293 33.60 -6.29 -8.61
CA LEU A 293 34.94 -5.67 -8.60
C LEU A 293 36.07 -6.70 -8.57
N ARG A 294 35.92 -7.80 -7.82
CA ARG A 294 36.88 -8.91 -7.83
C ARG A 294 37.01 -9.57 -9.21
N ASN A 295 35.95 -9.52 -10.01
CA ASN A 295 35.94 -9.99 -11.40
C ASN A 295 36.50 -8.94 -12.39
N GLY A 296 37.00 -7.79 -11.92
CA GLY A 296 37.56 -6.72 -12.76
C GLY A 296 36.66 -5.50 -12.95
N GLY A 297 35.46 -5.48 -12.35
CA GLY A 297 34.49 -4.40 -12.45
C GLY A 297 33.63 -4.46 -13.70
N LEU A 298 32.49 -3.77 -13.65
CA LEU A 298 31.57 -3.61 -14.77
C LEU A 298 31.38 -2.12 -15.05
N HIS A 299 31.73 -1.68 -16.26
CA HIS A 299 31.77 -0.27 -16.61
C HIS A 299 30.93 0.01 -17.86
N ALA A 300 30.25 1.15 -17.89
CA ALA A 300 29.57 1.63 -19.09
C ALA A 300 30.54 2.37 -20.02
N LEU A 301 30.22 2.39 -21.32
CA LEU A 301 30.93 3.24 -22.28
C LEU A 301 30.89 4.71 -21.85
N THR A 302 32.01 5.42 -22.05
CA THR A 302 32.02 6.88 -21.85
C THR A 302 31.04 7.53 -22.83
N PRO A 303 30.42 8.67 -22.49
CA PRO A 303 29.47 9.34 -23.37
C PRO A 303 30.04 9.61 -24.77
N MET A 304 31.33 9.94 -24.85
CA MET A 304 32.02 10.17 -26.11
C MET A 304 32.17 8.87 -26.92
N ALA A 305 32.59 7.77 -26.30
CA ALA A 305 32.72 6.47 -26.96
C ALA A 305 31.35 5.94 -27.43
N ALA A 306 30.31 6.15 -26.64
CA ALA A 306 28.93 5.85 -26.99
C ALA A 306 28.49 6.61 -28.28
N VAL A 307 28.69 7.93 -28.33
CA VAL A 307 28.37 8.73 -29.53
C VAL A 307 29.18 8.28 -30.75
N PHE A 308 30.49 8.00 -30.58
CA PHE A 308 31.31 7.46 -31.66
C PHE A 308 30.81 6.09 -32.15
N SER A 309 30.39 5.19 -31.26
CA SER A 309 29.81 3.91 -31.67
C SER A 309 28.53 4.09 -32.47
N LEU A 310 27.63 4.97 -32.03
CA LEU A 310 26.36 5.24 -32.73
C LEU A 310 26.61 5.87 -34.10
N ALA A 311 27.60 6.76 -34.21
CA ALA A 311 28.02 7.34 -35.48
C ALA A 311 28.57 6.27 -36.44
N LEU A 312 29.33 5.30 -35.93
CA LEU A 312 29.84 4.17 -36.73
C LEU A 312 28.70 3.27 -37.22
N PHE A 313 27.73 2.94 -36.36
CA PHE A 313 26.53 2.19 -36.73
C PHE A 313 25.70 2.93 -37.77
N TRP A 314 25.51 4.25 -37.61
CA TRP A 314 24.82 5.09 -38.58
C TRP A 314 25.51 5.10 -39.94
N LEU A 315 26.84 5.30 -39.96
CA LEU A 315 27.62 5.33 -41.20
C LEU A 315 27.61 3.96 -41.88
N GLY A 316 27.80 2.88 -41.12
CA GLY A 316 27.76 1.51 -41.59
C GLY A 316 26.39 1.15 -42.18
N ALA A 317 25.31 1.43 -41.45
CA ALA A 317 23.95 1.23 -41.93
C ALA A 317 23.68 2.00 -43.23
N THR A 318 24.13 3.26 -43.31
CA THR A 318 23.98 4.09 -44.52
C THR A 318 24.72 3.49 -45.71
N LEU A 319 25.98 3.05 -45.53
CA LEU A 319 26.79 2.45 -46.59
C LEU A 319 26.27 1.10 -47.08
N VAL A 320 25.72 0.28 -46.18
CA VAL A 320 25.20 -1.05 -46.49
C VAL A 320 23.81 -0.97 -47.09
N PHE A 321 22.86 -0.31 -46.42
CA PHE A 321 21.48 -0.23 -46.89
C PHE A 321 21.33 0.61 -48.16
N SER A 322 22.23 1.54 -48.45
CA SER A 322 22.28 2.25 -49.74
C SER A 322 22.61 1.35 -50.93
N ARG A 323 23.19 0.15 -50.70
CA ARG A 323 23.57 -0.82 -51.74
C ARG A 323 22.75 -2.11 -51.75
N CYS A 324 22.08 -2.44 -50.65
CA CYS A 324 21.23 -3.64 -50.56
C CYS A 324 19.85 -3.42 -51.22
N SER A 325 19.20 -4.48 -51.72
CA SER A 325 17.76 -4.46 -51.99
C SER A 325 16.97 -4.52 -50.67
N TRP A 326 15.67 -4.23 -50.68
CA TRP A 326 14.86 -4.19 -49.45
C TRP A 326 14.88 -5.53 -48.69
N TRP A 327 14.66 -6.67 -49.36
CA TRP A 327 14.75 -8.01 -48.75
C TRP A 327 16.12 -8.30 -48.14
N ARG A 328 17.21 -8.00 -48.87
CA ARG A 328 18.58 -8.19 -48.36
C ARG A 328 18.87 -7.24 -47.20
N GLY A 329 18.33 -6.01 -47.24
CA GLY A 329 18.45 -5.05 -46.16
C GLY A 329 17.74 -5.52 -44.88
N LEU A 330 16.58 -6.17 -44.99
CA LEU A 330 15.88 -6.74 -43.85
C LEU A 330 16.68 -7.89 -43.20
N GLN A 331 17.26 -8.79 -44.02
CA GLN A 331 18.15 -9.85 -43.53
C GLN A 331 19.39 -9.27 -42.83
N VAL A 332 19.99 -8.23 -43.41
CA VAL A 332 21.13 -7.53 -42.83
C VAL A 332 20.75 -6.83 -41.52
N LEU A 333 19.54 -6.26 -41.42
CA LEU A 333 19.06 -5.66 -40.18
C LEU A 333 18.88 -6.72 -39.08
N GLY A 334 18.33 -7.90 -39.43
CA GLY A 334 18.26 -9.03 -38.51
C GLY A 334 19.65 -9.51 -38.05
N LEU A 335 20.62 -9.54 -38.95
CA LEU A 335 22.02 -9.82 -38.62
C LEU A 335 22.61 -8.75 -37.70
N PHE A 336 22.34 -7.47 -37.93
CA PHE A 336 22.76 -6.38 -37.03
C PHE A 336 22.19 -6.56 -35.62
N VAL A 337 20.93 -6.97 -35.48
CA VAL A 337 20.32 -7.26 -34.16
C VAL A 337 21.08 -8.38 -33.47
N LEU A 338 21.28 -9.52 -34.14
CA LEU A 338 22.00 -10.66 -33.59
C LEU A 338 23.45 -10.32 -33.23
N CYS A 339 24.15 -9.58 -34.10
CA CYS A 339 25.51 -9.11 -33.83
C CYS A 339 25.57 -8.12 -32.68
N SER A 340 24.56 -7.25 -32.51
CA SER A 340 24.53 -6.28 -31.41
C SER A 340 24.29 -6.99 -30.07
N VAL A 341 23.39 -7.96 -30.03
CA VAL A 341 23.19 -8.81 -28.84
C VAL A 341 24.44 -9.63 -28.55
N GLY A 342 25.04 -10.26 -29.57
CA GLY A 342 26.28 -11.03 -29.41
C GLY A 342 27.47 -10.19 -28.96
N LEU A 343 27.63 -8.97 -29.51
CA LEU A 343 28.64 -8.02 -29.08
C LEU A 343 28.44 -7.61 -27.62
N PHE A 344 27.20 -7.37 -27.21
CA PHE A 344 26.89 -7.09 -25.82
C PHE A 344 27.23 -8.24 -24.90
N VAL A 345 26.79 -9.46 -25.20
CA VAL A 345 27.12 -10.64 -24.37
C VAL A 345 28.63 -10.83 -24.28
N TRP A 346 29.35 -10.69 -25.39
CA TRP A 346 30.82 -10.79 -25.43
C TRP A 346 31.50 -9.69 -24.61
N ALA A 347 31.08 -8.42 -24.77
CA ALA A 347 31.65 -7.29 -24.03
C ALA A 347 31.32 -7.36 -22.53
N TYR A 348 30.11 -7.78 -22.19
CA TYR A 348 29.62 -7.93 -20.82
C TYR A 348 30.38 -9.04 -20.08
N GLN A 349 30.44 -10.25 -20.65
CA GLN A 349 31.07 -11.40 -19.97
C GLN A 349 32.59 -11.43 -20.10
N GLY A 350 33.14 -10.92 -21.21
CA GLY A 350 34.58 -11.02 -21.51
C GLY A 350 35.40 -9.79 -21.15
N ALA A 351 34.81 -8.60 -21.23
CA ALA A 351 35.52 -7.32 -21.05
C ALA A 351 34.99 -6.47 -19.89
N GLY A 352 33.95 -6.92 -19.16
CA GLY A 352 33.34 -6.13 -18.09
C GLY A 352 32.79 -4.79 -18.60
N LEU A 353 32.28 -4.75 -19.83
CA LEU A 353 31.85 -3.51 -20.49
C LEU A 353 30.38 -3.58 -20.90
N ILE A 354 29.60 -2.59 -20.44
CA ILE A 354 28.22 -2.38 -20.86
C ILE A 354 28.22 -1.51 -22.12
N VAL A 355 27.82 -2.13 -23.23
CA VAL A 355 27.61 -1.47 -24.52
C VAL A 355 26.11 -1.36 -24.83
N TYR A 356 25.72 -0.38 -25.65
CA TYR A 356 24.32 -0.26 -26.06
C TYR A 356 23.89 -1.37 -27.01
N VAL A 357 22.65 -1.83 -26.84
CA VAL A 357 22.03 -2.87 -27.67
C VAL A 357 20.85 -2.31 -28.44
N PHE A 358 19.94 -1.60 -27.76
CA PHE A 358 18.71 -1.13 -28.37
C PHE A 358 18.94 0.09 -29.27
N ASN A 359 19.71 1.07 -28.80
CA ASN A 359 20.04 2.30 -29.50
C ASN A 359 20.68 2.09 -30.89
N PRO A 360 21.74 1.27 -31.07
CA PRO A 360 22.32 1.03 -32.40
C PRO A 360 21.33 0.31 -33.33
N VAL A 361 20.55 -0.65 -32.82
CA VAL A 361 19.54 -1.38 -33.60
C VAL A 361 18.43 -0.45 -34.08
N LEU A 362 17.93 0.41 -33.20
CA LEU A 362 16.91 1.41 -33.54
C LEU A 362 17.43 2.38 -34.61
N LEU A 363 18.65 2.88 -34.45
CA LEU A 363 19.28 3.79 -35.40
C LEU A 363 19.45 3.13 -36.78
N CYS A 364 19.93 1.88 -36.83
CA CYS A 364 20.01 1.12 -38.08
C CYS A 364 18.62 0.89 -38.71
N GLY A 365 17.60 0.60 -37.90
CA GLY A 365 16.22 0.44 -38.33
C GLY A 365 15.64 1.72 -38.95
N LEU A 366 15.84 2.87 -38.31
CA LEU A 366 15.41 4.18 -38.83
C LEU A 366 16.11 4.51 -40.14
N VAL A 367 17.43 4.27 -40.25
CA VAL A 367 18.19 4.45 -41.49
C VAL A 367 17.68 3.53 -42.60
N TYR A 368 17.41 2.25 -42.29
CA TYR A 368 16.84 1.30 -43.23
C TYR A 368 15.49 1.78 -43.78
N VAL A 369 14.56 2.20 -42.91
CA VAL A 369 13.25 2.70 -43.31
C VAL A 369 13.39 3.96 -44.18
N ALA A 370 14.19 4.93 -43.74
CA ALA A 370 14.38 6.19 -44.45
C ALA A 370 14.98 5.98 -45.86
N ILE A 371 15.98 5.09 -46.00
CA ILE A 371 16.60 4.80 -47.29
C ILE A 371 15.64 4.09 -48.25
N ASN A 372 14.85 3.13 -47.77
CA ASN A 372 13.86 2.46 -48.61
C ASN A 372 12.74 3.41 -49.05
N LEU A 373 12.30 4.32 -48.17
CA LEU A 373 11.33 5.35 -48.52
C LEU A 373 11.89 6.29 -49.60
N ALA A 374 13.16 6.68 -49.50
CA ALA A 374 13.82 7.55 -50.48
C ALA A 374 14.04 6.91 -51.87
N ARG A 375 13.98 5.58 -51.95
CA ARG A 375 14.12 4.81 -53.20
C ARG A 375 12.81 4.58 -53.92
N LEU A 376 11.67 4.74 -53.25
CA LEU A 376 10.37 4.63 -53.89
C LEU A 376 10.18 5.81 -54.84
N ASP A 377 9.86 5.49 -56.10
CA ASP A 377 9.58 6.50 -57.11
C ASP A 377 8.22 7.14 -56.84
N THR A 378 8.04 8.43 -57.16
CA THR A 378 6.76 9.12 -56.90
C THR A 378 5.59 8.44 -57.60
N ALA A 379 5.82 7.92 -58.81
CA ALA A 379 4.84 7.17 -59.56
C ALA A 379 4.54 5.79 -58.95
N THR A 380 5.48 5.17 -58.24
CA THR A 380 5.26 3.89 -57.54
C THR A 380 4.44 4.11 -56.27
N LEU A 381 4.68 5.21 -55.55
CA LEU A 381 3.87 5.62 -54.40
C LEU A 381 2.43 5.92 -54.81
N GLU A 382 2.22 6.67 -55.90
CA GLU A 382 0.87 6.94 -56.43
C GLU A 382 0.18 5.67 -56.94
N ARG A 383 0.90 4.75 -57.61
CA ARG A 383 0.34 3.46 -58.04
C ARG A 383 0.04 2.51 -56.89
N LEU A 384 0.89 2.46 -55.86
CA LEU A 384 0.61 1.73 -54.62
C LEU A 384 -0.61 2.33 -53.92
N TRP A 385 -0.73 3.66 -53.90
CA TRP A 385 -1.90 4.33 -53.33
C TRP A 385 -3.19 3.99 -54.10
N LEU A 386 -3.15 3.98 -55.43
CA LEU A 386 -4.27 3.58 -56.29
C LEU A 386 -4.56 2.07 -56.25
N GLN A 387 -3.54 1.21 -56.18
CA GLN A 387 -3.71 -0.24 -56.06
C GLN A 387 -4.20 -0.64 -54.67
N ILE A 388 -3.72 0.00 -53.60
CA ILE A 388 -4.26 -0.16 -52.25
C ILE A 388 -5.69 0.35 -52.25
N SER A 389 -6.02 1.50 -52.86
CA SER A 389 -7.40 1.98 -52.90
C SER A 389 -8.38 1.07 -53.67
N LEU A 390 -7.97 0.46 -54.78
CA LEU A 390 -8.83 -0.44 -55.59
C LEU A 390 -8.86 -1.88 -55.06
N ARG A 391 -7.71 -2.41 -54.63
CA ARG A 391 -7.59 -3.76 -54.07
C ARG A 391 -8.07 -3.80 -52.63
N ASP A 392 -7.91 -2.72 -51.86
CA ASP A 392 -8.64 -2.56 -50.60
C ASP A 392 -10.11 -2.48 -50.94
N ASN A 393 -10.65 -1.71 -51.88
CA ASN A 393 -12.11 -1.74 -52.09
C ASN A 393 -12.70 -3.13 -52.43
N GLU A 394 -12.10 -3.93 -53.33
CA GLU A 394 -12.60 -5.29 -53.59
C GLU A 394 -12.27 -6.28 -52.46
N ALA A 395 -11.04 -6.29 -51.93
CA ALA A 395 -10.65 -7.20 -50.85
C ALA A 395 -11.18 -6.78 -49.48
N LEU A 396 -11.55 -5.51 -49.28
CA LEU A 396 -12.26 -4.95 -48.13
C LEU A 396 -13.74 -5.24 -48.27
N LEU A 397 -14.35 -5.23 -49.47
CA LEU A 397 -15.72 -5.74 -49.61
C LEU A 397 -15.78 -7.25 -49.40
N ASP A 398 -14.87 -8.04 -50.01
CA ASP A 398 -14.78 -9.48 -49.79
C ASP A 398 -14.34 -9.83 -48.36
N ARG A 399 -13.38 -9.10 -47.76
CA ARG A 399 -13.06 -9.26 -46.32
C ARG A 399 -14.20 -8.78 -45.46
N ILE A 400 -14.83 -7.63 -45.68
CA ILE A 400 -15.98 -7.19 -44.88
C ILE A 400 -17.04 -8.28 -44.91
N VAL A 401 -17.39 -8.84 -46.08
CA VAL A 401 -18.38 -9.92 -46.16
C VAL A 401 -17.90 -11.23 -45.52
N ALA A 402 -16.60 -11.56 -45.57
CA ALA A 402 -16.02 -12.79 -45.01
C ALA A 402 -15.58 -12.70 -43.53
N THR A 403 -15.29 -11.50 -43.01
CA THR A 403 -14.90 -11.20 -41.61
C THR A 403 -16.06 -10.65 -40.81
N THR A 404 -17.17 -10.30 -41.45
CA THR A 404 -18.42 -10.00 -40.73
C THR A 404 -18.95 -11.30 -40.15
N ASN A 405 -19.21 -11.30 -38.85
CA ASN A 405 -19.76 -12.44 -38.12
C ASN A 405 -21.25 -12.68 -38.46
N ASP A 406 -21.92 -11.72 -39.10
CA ASP A 406 -23.27 -11.90 -39.60
C ASP A 406 -23.29 -12.89 -40.77
N TYR A 407 -24.34 -13.70 -40.82
CA TYR A 407 -24.59 -14.69 -41.86
C TYR A 407 -25.22 -14.01 -43.07
N ILE A 408 -24.54 -14.02 -44.21
CA ILE A 408 -24.97 -13.29 -45.41
C ILE A 408 -25.31 -14.29 -46.52
N LEU A 409 -26.52 -14.17 -47.06
CA LEU A 409 -27.05 -14.96 -48.17
C LEU A 409 -27.53 -14.03 -49.29
N CYS A 410 -27.25 -14.38 -50.54
CA CYS A 410 -27.89 -13.77 -51.71
C CYS A 410 -28.89 -14.75 -52.28
N VAL A 411 -30.11 -14.30 -52.56
CA VAL A 411 -31.19 -15.13 -53.12
C VAL A 411 -31.79 -14.48 -54.37
N ASP A 412 -32.24 -15.30 -55.30
CA ASP A 412 -32.97 -14.84 -56.48
C ASP A 412 -34.45 -14.55 -56.17
N ALA A 413 -35.21 -14.17 -57.21
CA ALA A 413 -36.63 -13.83 -57.08
C ALA A 413 -37.52 -15.03 -56.72
N ASP A 414 -37.06 -16.26 -56.97
CA ASP A 414 -37.77 -17.50 -56.65
C ASP A 414 -37.41 -18.03 -55.25
N GLY A 415 -36.51 -17.33 -54.54
CA GLY A 415 -36.10 -17.65 -53.18
C GLY A 415 -35.01 -18.71 -53.08
N VAL A 416 -34.27 -18.93 -54.17
CA VAL A 416 -33.15 -19.88 -54.23
C VAL A 416 -31.84 -19.15 -53.89
N ILE A 417 -31.02 -19.77 -53.05
CA ILE A 417 -29.73 -19.22 -52.62
C ILE A 417 -28.74 -19.26 -53.79
N THR A 418 -28.19 -18.10 -54.14
CA THR A 418 -27.22 -17.90 -55.22
C THR A 418 -25.79 -17.75 -54.71
N LYS A 419 -25.61 -17.16 -53.52
CA LYS A 419 -24.32 -17.04 -52.82
C LYS A 419 -24.50 -17.05 -51.30
N ALA A 420 -23.46 -17.49 -50.59
CA ALA A 420 -23.40 -17.53 -49.14
C ALA A 420 -22.00 -17.14 -48.66
N ASN A 421 -21.88 -16.38 -47.56
CA ASN A 421 -20.57 -16.06 -46.97
C ASN A 421 -20.02 -17.21 -46.11
N GLN A 422 -18.73 -17.18 -45.78
CA GLN A 422 -18.06 -18.26 -45.05
C GLN A 422 -18.67 -18.52 -43.65
N ALA A 423 -19.22 -17.49 -43.00
CA ALA A 423 -19.81 -17.59 -41.67
C ALA A 423 -21.00 -18.57 -41.64
N ILE A 424 -21.93 -18.45 -42.59
CA ILE A 424 -23.11 -19.34 -42.64
C ILE A 424 -22.76 -20.76 -43.11
N LEU A 425 -21.78 -20.89 -44.00
CA LEU A 425 -21.29 -22.19 -44.47
C LEU A 425 -20.65 -23.00 -43.34
N THR A 426 -19.88 -22.32 -42.48
CA THR A 426 -19.23 -22.94 -41.31
C THR A 426 -20.26 -23.33 -40.25
N LEU A 427 -21.29 -22.51 -40.03
CA LEU A 427 -22.35 -22.80 -39.07
C LEU A 427 -23.22 -23.99 -39.48
N CYS A 428 -23.58 -24.07 -40.76
CA CYS A 428 -24.41 -25.15 -41.29
C CYS A 428 -23.62 -26.42 -41.63
N ASP A 429 -22.28 -26.38 -41.53
CA ASP A 429 -21.34 -27.44 -41.96
C ASP A 429 -21.60 -27.90 -43.41
N MET A 430 -21.69 -26.94 -44.32
CA MET A 430 -22.02 -27.18 -45.72
C MET A 430 -21.01 -26.54 -46.66
N SER A 431 -20.74 -27.20 -47.78
CA SER A 431 -19.99 -26.59 -48.86
C SER A 431 -20.85 -25.53 -49.58
N GLU A 432 -20.20 -24.49 -50.10
CA GLU A 432 -20.87 -23.43 -50.87
C GLU A 432 -21.71 -24.02 -52.01
N ALA A 433 -21.19 -25.03 -52.71
CA ALA A 433 -21.88 -25.71 -53.80
C ALA A 433 -23.16 -26.45 -53.37
N ALA A 434 -23.25 -26.91 -52.11
CA ALA A 434 -24.43 -27.59 -51.58
C ALA A 434 -25.47 -26.61 -51.01
N MET A 435 -25.02 -25.45 -50.53
CA MET A 435 -25.89 -24.38 -50.03
C MET A 435 -26.49 -23.59 -51.19
N CYS A 436 -25.69 -23.26 -52.21
CA CYS A 436 -26.17 -22.66 -53.43
C CYS A 436 -27.13 -23.61 -54.17
N ASN A 437 -28.25 -23.09 -54.69
CA ASN A 437 -29.38 -23.80 -55.29
C ASN A 437 -30.34 -24.50 -54.31
N SER A 438 -30.17 -24.30 -52.99
CA SER A 438 -31.19 -24.68 -51.99
C SER A 438 -32.19 -23.54 -51.73
N PRO A 439 -33.45 -23.83 -51.37
CA PRO A 439 -34.42 -22.79 -51.06
C PRO A 439 -34.12 -22.15 -49.69
N LEU A 440 -34.27 -20.83 -49.59
CA LEU A 440 -34.05 -20.08 -48.34
C LEU A 440 -34.89 -20.62 -47.17
N SER A 441 -36.05 -21.22 -47.48
CA SER A 441 -36.98 -21.82 -46.53
C SER A 441 -36.41 -22.93 -45.65
N ASP A 442 -35.29 -23.54 -46.07
CA ASP A 442 -34.63 -24.61 -45.32
C ASP A 442 -33.83 -24.08 -44.12
N CYS A 443 -33.27 -22.87 -44.26
CA CYS A 443 -32.56 -22.17 -43.20
C CYS A 443 -33.48 -21.21 -42.43
N LEU A 444 -34.43 -20.57 -43.14
CA LEU A 444 -35.36 -19.58 -42.58
C LEU A 444 -36.81 -20.02 -42.83
N PRO A 445 -37.50 -20.63 -41.85
CA PRO A 445 -38.83 -21.19 -42.04
C PRO A 445 -39.91 -20.20 -42.52
N GLU A 446 -39.76 -18.91 -42.19
CA GLU A 446 -40.68 -17.84 -42.60
C GLU A 446 -40.58 -17.51 -44.10
N ALA A 447 -39.47 -17.85 -44.75
CA ALA A 447 -39.30 -17.68 -46.20
C ALA A 447 -40.17 -18.66 -47.03
N ARG A 448 -40.88 -19.62 -46.41
CA ARG A 448 -41.82 -20.53 -47.08
C ARG A 448 -42.94 -19.81 -47.84
N GLN A 449 -43.27 -18.58 -47.45
CA GLN A 449 -44.29 -17.76 -48.13
C GLN A 449 -43.71 -16.88 -49.25
N GLY A 450 -42.41 -16.99 -49.55
CA GLY A 450 -41.68 -16.25 -50.57
C GLY A 450 -40.87 -15.08 -50.00
N VAL A 451 -39.67 -14.85 -50.55
CA VAL A 451 -38.73 -13.79 -50.09
C VAL A 451 -39.31 -12.38 -50.21
N LEU A 452 -40.19 -12.15 -51.18
CA LEU A 452 -40.90 -10.89 -51.40
C LEU A 452 -41.90 -10.53 -50.29
N ARG A 453 -42.31 -11.49 -49.46
CA ARG A 453 -43.25 -11.26 -48.34
C ARG A 453 -42.55 -11.04 -47.00
N LEU A 454 -41.23 -11.20 -46.96
CA LEU A 454 -40.46 -10.89 -45.76
C LEU A 454 -40.43 -9.38 -45.52
N PRO A 455 -40.48 -8.93 -44.26
CA PRO A 455 -40.35 -7.52 -43.94
C PRO A 455 -39.05 -6.92 -44.49
N SER A 456 -39.13 -5.71 -45.05
CA SER A 456 -37.96 -4.93 -45.45
C SER A 456 -37.27 -4.22 -44.27
N THR A 457 -37.90 -4.25 -43.09
CA THR A 457 -37.34 -3.81 -41.81
C THR A 457 -36.76 -4.99 -41.04
N PRO A 458 -35.74 -4.79 -40.18
CA PRO A 458 -35.20 -5.87 -39.36
C PRO A 458 -36.28 -6.55 -38.52
N PHE A 459 -36.26 -7.89 -38.47
CA PHE A 459 -37.17 -8.69 -37.65
C PHE A 459 -36.45 -9.87 -37.00
N ASP A 460 -36.89 -10.25 -35.81
CA ASP A 460 -36.27 -11.32 -35.03
C ASP A 460 -36.89 -12.67 -35.38
N THR A 461 -36.04 -13.69 -35.56
CA THR A 461 -36.41 -15.02 -36.05
C THR A 461 -35.41 -16.08 -35.60
N GLN A 462 -35.63 -17.33 -35.98
CA GLN A 462 -34.77 -18.46 -35.69
C GLN A 462 -34.19 -19.04 -36.98
N LEU A 463 -32.85 -19.02 -37.07
CA LEU A 463 -32.11 -19.78 -38.06
C LEU A 463 -32.13 -21.25 -37.64
N VAL A 464 -32.57 -22.12 -38.55
CA VAL A 464 -32.62 -23.57 -38.31
C VAL A 464 -31.55 -24.22 -39.17
N THR A 465 -30.56 -24.84 -38.52
CA THR A 465 -29.56 -25.65 -39.24
C THR A 465 -30.15 -27.02 -39.59
N ARG A 466 -29.54 -27.73 -40.54
CA ARG A 466 -29.97 -29.09 -40.92
C ARG A 466 -29.87 -30.12 -39.78
N SER A 467 -29.03 -29.85 -38.78
CA SER A 467 -28.90 -30.66 -37.54
C SER A 467 -30.08 -30.49 -36.57
N GLY A 468 -30.97 -29.53 -36.82
CA GLY A 468 -32.08 -29.17 -35.93
C GLY A 468 -31.73 -28.11 -34.88
N LEU A 469 -30.47 -27.66 -34.79
CA LEU A 469 -30.05 -26.56 -33.93
C LEU A 469 -30.74 -25.26 -34.36
N ARG A 470 -31.34 -24.56 -33.38
CA ARG A 470 -32.03 -23.29 -33.57
C ARG A 470 -31.22 -22.16 -32.97
N ILE A 471 -30.92 -21.15 -33.77
CA ILE A 471 -30.08 -20.01 -33.37
C ILE A 471 -30.94 -18.75 -33.48
N PRO A 472 -31.06 -17.94 -32.41
CA PRO A 472 -31.78 -16.68 -32.47
C PRO A 472 -31.01 -15.68 -33.35
N VAL A 473 -31.65 -15.19 -34.39
CA VAL A 473 -31.05 -14.24 -35.34
C VAL A 473 -31.99 -13.07 -35.61
N GLN A 474 -31.41 -11.91 -35.92
CA GLN A 474 -32.16 -10.81 -36.51
C GLN A 474 -31.94 -10.80 -38.02
N ALA A 475 -33.02 -10.95 -38.79
CA ALA A 475 -32.98 -10.99 -40.24
C ALA A 475 -33.27 -9.62 -40.86
N THR A 476 -32.50 -9.24 -41.87
CA THR A 476 -32.74 -8.06 -42.71
C THR A 476 -32.68 -8.46 -44.18
N VAL A 477 -33.70 -8.09 -44.96
CA VAL A 477 -33.79 -8.39 -46.39
C VAL A 477 -33.72 -7.09 -47.18
N SER A 478 -32.76 -7.00 -48.10
CA SER A 478 -32.56 -5.83 -48.96
C SER A 478 -32.54 -6.24 -50.43
N ARG A 479 -33.09 -5.40 -51.31
CA ARG A 479 -33.11 -5.65 -52.76
C ARG A 479 -32.01 -4.85 -53.45
N VAL A 480 -31.15 -5.55 -54.20
CA VAL A 480 -30.10 -4.93 -55.01
C VAL A 480 -30.50 -5.03 -56.48
N ALA A 481 -30.62 -3.88 -57.14
CA ALA A 481 -30.95 -3.81 -58.56
C ALA A 481 -29.66 -3.90 -59.40
N THR A 482 -29.44 -5.03 -60.05
CA THR A 482 -28.38 -5.20 -61.06
C THR A 482 -29.01 -5.14 -62.46
N SER A 483 -28.22 -4.81 -63.49
CA SER A 483 -28.64 -4.52 -64.88
C SER A 483 -29.20 -5.72 -65.67
N GLY A 484 -29.99 -6.59 -65.04
CA GLY A 484 -30.69 -7.70 -65.70
C GLY A 484 -31.52 -8.63 -64.80
N GLN A 485 -31.26 -8.70 -63.47
CA GLN A 485 -32.02 -9.54 -62.52
C GLN A 485 -32.08 -8.89 -61.13
N ALA A 486 -33.20 -9.09 -60.41
CA ALA A 486 -33.35 -8.65 -59.03
C ALA A 486 -32.75 -9.70 -58.09
N ILE A 487 -31.72 -9.31 -57.34
CA ILE A 487 -31.08 -10.14 -56.31
C ILE A 487 -31.48 -9.56 -54.95
N PHE A 488 -31.79 -10.44 -53.99
CA PHE A 488 -32.07 -10.07 -52.62
C PHE A 488 -30.91 -10.50 -51.74
N THR A 489 -30.43 -9.59 -50.88
CA THR A 489 -29.42 -9.89 -49.86
C THR A 489 -30.12 -10.04 -48.52
N VAL A 490 -29.98 -11.21 -47.91
CA VAL A 490 -30.45 -11.56 -46.58
C VAL A 490 -29.26 -11.55 -45.64
N VAL A 491 -29.30 -10.70 -44.63
CA VAL A 491 -28.30 -10.64 -43.56
C VAL A 491 -28.95 -11.12 -42.28
N LEU A 492 -28.39 -12.15 -41.65
CA LEU A 492 -28.83 -12.70 -40.38
C LEU A 492 -27.75 -12.43 -39.33
N ARG A 493 -28.06 -11.61 -38.35
CA ARG A 493 -27.14 -11.29 -37.26
C ARG A 493 -27.36 -12.26 -36.10
N ASP A 494 -26.31 -12.97 -35.68
CA ASP A 494 -26.37 -13.86 -34.52
C ASP A 494 -26.57 -13.04 -33.25
N LEU A 495 -27.60 -13.40 -32.48
CA LEU A 495 -27.88 -12.78 -31.20
C LEU A 495 -27.30 -13.58 -30.03
N SER A 496 -26.61 -14.71 -30.26
CA SER A 496 -26.11 -15.61 -29.21
C SER A 496 -25.11 -14.94 -28.27
N GLU A 497 -24.08 -14.26 -28.78
CA GLU A 497 -23.13 -13.51 -27.93
C GLU A 497 -23.80 -12.33 -27.22
N ARG A 498 -24.78 -11.68 -27.87
CA ARG A 498 -25.54 -10.60 -27.25
C ARG A 498 -26.38 -11.14 -26.10
N VAL A 499 -27.07 -12.26 -26.29
CA VAL A 499 -27.85 -12.95 -25.26
C VAL A 499 -26.93 -13.45 -24.13
N ALA A 500 -25.76 -14.02 -24.44
CA ALA A 500 -24.79 -14.47 -23.44
C ALA A 500 -24.16 -13.30 -22.67
N ARG A 501 -23.89 -12.18 -23.33
CA ARG A 501 -23.37 -10.95 -22.72
C ARG A 501 -24.46 -10.22 -21.94
N GLU A 502 -25.70 -10.25 -22.40
CA GLU A 502 -26.87 -9.79 -21.63
C GLU A 502 -27.01 -10.65 -20.37
N GLN A 503 -26.85 -11.98 -20.45
CA GLN A 503 -26.82 -12.87 -19.28
C GLN A 503 -25.63 -12.62 -18.35
N GLU A 504 -24.43 -12.33 -18.88
CA GLU A 504 -23.26 -11.99 -18.05
C GLU A 504 -23.39 -10.61 -17.41
N LEU A 505 -23.92 -9.62 -18.15
CA LEU A 505 -24.25 -8.30 -17.62
C LEU A 505 -25.34 -8.40 -16.56
N GLU A 506 -26.35 -9.25 -16.76
CA GLU A 506 -27.40 -9.55 -15.80
C GLU A 506 -26.82 -10.25 -14.56
N TYR A 507 -25.88 -11.19 -14.74
CA TYR A 507 -25.17 -11.84 -13.64
C TYR A 507 -24.32 -10.85 -12.84
N ARG A 508 -23.52 -9.99 -13.49
CA ARG A 508 -22.70 -8.97 -12.81
C ARG A 508 -23.53 -7.83 -12.21
N ALA A 509 -24.67 -7.51 -12.82
CA ALA A 509 -25.67 -6.61 -12.24
C ALA A 509 -26.31 -7.21 -11.00
N THR A 510 -26.24 -8.53 -10.80
CA THR A 510 -26.85 -9.26 -9.68
C THR A 510 -25.86 -9.69 -8.58
N TYR A 511 -24.63 -10.10 -8.92
CA TYR A 511 -23.70 -10.76 -7.99
C TYR A 511 -22.36 -10.02 -7.84
N ASP A 512 -21.70 -10.16 -6.68
CA ASP A 512 -20.35 -9.69 -6.39
C ASP A 512 -19.29 -10.60 -7.03
N GLY A 513 -18.35 -10.00 -7.76
CA GLY A 513 -17.37 -10.74 -8.56
C GLY A 513 -16.31 -11.51 -7.76
N LEU A 514 -16.11 -11.21 -6.47
CA LEU A 514 -15.14 -11.91 -5.63
C LEU A 514 -15.78 -13.04 -4.83
N THR A 515 -16.94 -12.78 -4.23
CA THR A 515 -17.57 -13.66 -3.23
C THR A 515 -18.71 -14.51 -3.79
N GLY A 516 -19.29 -14.14 -4.94
CA GLY A 516 -20.45 -14.82 -5.52
C GLY A 516 -21.77 -14.58 -4.78
N LEU A 517 -21.77 -13.75 -3.74
CA LEU A 517 -22.99 -13.27 -3.07
C LEU A 517 -23.71 -12.22 -3.93
N LEU A 518 -24.92 -11.81 -3.55
CA LEU A 518 -25.57 -10.68 -4.21
C LEU A 518 -24.69 -9.43 -4.06
N ASN A 519 -24.70 -8.58 -5.09
CA ASN A 519 -24.18 -7.23 -4.94
C ASN A 519 -25.21 -6.32 -4.24
N ARG A 520 -24.79 -5.11 -3.88
CA ARG A 520 -25.62 -4.15 -3.17
C ARG A 520 -26.95 -3.83 -3.89
N SER A 521 -26.93 -3.67 -5.20
CA SER A 521 -28.12 -3.28 -5.98
C SER A 521 -29.16 -4.40 -5.96
N ALA A 522 -28.76 -5.63 -6.29
CA ALA A 522 -29.67 -6.76 -6.31
C ALA A 522 -30.14 -7.17 -4.91
N PHE A 523 -29.31 -6.96 -3.88
CA PHE A 523 -29.76 -7.12 -2.50
C PHE A 523 -30.94 -6.20 -2.18
N PHE A 524 -30.86 -4.92 -2.55
CA PHE A 524 -31.95 -3.98 -2.32
C PHE A 524 -33.22 -4.37 -3.06
N GLU A 525 -33.12 -4.79 -4.32
CA GLU A 525 -34.27 -5.32 -5.07
C GLU A 525 -34.91 -6.49 -4.34
N ARG A 526 -34.12 -7.46 -3.85
CA ARG A 526 -34.63 -8.61 -3.09
C ARG A 526 -35.27 -8.22 -1.76
N VAL A 527 -34.72 -7.23 -1.05
CA VAL A 527 -35.33 -6.71 0.18
C VAL A 527 -36.68 -6.06 -0.16
N VAL A 528 -36.72 -5.15 -1.15
CA VAL A 528 -37.95 -4.46 -1.56
C VAL A 528 -39.03 -5.44 -2.03
N ASP A 529 -38.67 -6.45 -2.82
CA ASP A 529 -39.60 -7.50 -3.25
C ASP A 529 -40.14 -8.29 -2.06
N SER A 530 -39.28 -8.67 -1.12
CA SER A 530 -39.70 -9.43 0.06
C SER A 530 -40.66 -8.66 0.97
N LEU A 531 -40.52 -7.33 1.03
CA LEU A 531 -41.40 -6.45 1.82
C LEU A 531 -42.84 -6.44 1.30
N GLN A 532 -43.07 -6.78 0.03
CA GLN A 532 -44.41 -6.93 -0.53
C GLN A 532 -45.17 -8.12 0.08
N TYR A 533 -44.44 -9.18 0.48
CA TYR A 533 -45.01 -10.41 1.02
C TYR A 533 -44.88 -10.51 2.54
N HIS A 534 -43.87 -9.87 3.12
CA HIS A 534 -43.58 -9.85 4.55
C HIS A 534 -43.39 -8.40 5.02
N PRO A 535 -44.41 -7.75 5.63
CA PRO A 535 -44.36 -6.34 6.04
C PRO A 535 -43.54 -6.09 7.31
N SER A 536 -42.69 -7.04 7.70
CA SER A 536 -41.79 -6.93 8.86
C SER A 536 -40.57 -7.81 8.62
N GLY A 537 -39.47 -7.49 9.29
CA GLY A 537 -38.22 -8.24 9.20
C GLY A 537 -37.07 -7.47 9.83
N CYS A 538 -35.86 -8.01 9.74
CA CYS A 538 -34.65 -7.29 10.17
C CYS A 538 -33.52 -7.40 9.15
N LEU A 539 -32.81 -6.30 8.97
CA LEU A 539 -31.60 -6.22 8.15
C LEU A 539 -30.40 -6.30 9.09
N ILE A 540 -29.49 -7.24 8.82
CA ILE A 540 -28.28 -7.47 9.60
C ILE A 540 -27.09 -7.09 8.74
N CYS A 541 -26.24 -6.19 9.21
CA CYS A 541 -24.92 -5.92 8.67
C CYS A 541 -23.87 -6.61 9.53
N VAL A 542 -22.86 -7.20 8.90
CA VAL A 542 -21.72 -7.83 9.58
C VAL A 542 -20.45 -7.27 9.00
N ASP A 543 -19.51 -6.90 9.87
CA ASP A 543 -18.21 -6.36 9.49
C ASP A 543 -17.10 -7.18 10.15
N ILE A 544 -16.12 -7.63 9.38
CA ILE A 544 -14.98 -8.40 9.91
C ILE A 544 -14.10 -7.43 10.70
N ASP A 545 -13.79 -7.76 11.96
CA ASP A 545 -12.93 -6.90 12.77
C ASP A 545 -11.47 -7.10 12.38
N TYR A 546 -10.70 -6.01 12.44
CA TYR A 546 -9.26 -6.03 12.17
C TYR A 546 -8.88 -6.59 10.77
N PHE A 547 -9.80 -6.58 9.79
CA PHE A 547 -9.54 -7.09 8.44
C PHE A 547 -8.38 -6.38 7.73
N ARG A 548 -8.16 -5.09 8.05
CA ARG A 548 -6.98 -4.36 7.55
C ARG A 548 -5.68 -4.98 8.06
N GLU A 549 -5.61 -5.33 9.33
CA GLU A 549 -4.42 -5.96 9.92
C GLU A 549 -4.18 -7.34 9.34
N VAL A 550 -5.24 -8.08 8.98
CA VAL A 550 -5.11 -9.34 8.22
C VAL A 550 -4.47 -9.09 6.84
N ASN A 551 -4.90 -8.04 6.12
CA ASN A 551 -4.29 -7.69 4.84
C ASN A 551 -2.84 -7.21 4.99
N ASP A 552 -2.55 -6.43 6.03
CA ASP A 552 -1.22 -5.87 6.27
C ASP A 552 -0.24 -6.95 6.72
N THR A 553 -0.72 -7.98 7.43
CA THR A 553 0.10 -9.09 7.95
C THR A 553 0.27 -10.23 6.94
N TYR A 554 -0.81 -10.63 6.24
CA TYR A 554 -0.83 -11.82 5.37
C TYR A 554 -0.97 -11.50 3.87
N GLY A 555 -1.13 -10.22 3.51
CA GLY A 555 -1.29 -9.75 2.15
C GLY A 555 -2.73 -9.80 1.62
N HIS A 556 -2.97 -9.06 0.53
CA HIS A 556 -4.31 -8.95 -0.08
C HIS A 556 -4.89 -10.26 -0.62
N VAL A 557 -4.05 -11.20 -1.06
CA VAL A 557 -4.51 -12.52 -1.54
C VAL A 557 -5.12 -13.33 -0.39
N ALA A 558 -4.50 -13.27 0.79
CA ALA A 558 -5.01 -13.89 2.01
C ALA A 558 -6.31 -13.22 2.46
N GLY A 559 -6.39 -11.88 2.38
CA GLY A 559 -7.63 -11.14 2.63
C GLY A 559 -8.77 -11.52 1.69
N ASP A 560 -8.50 -11.64 0.39
CA ASP A 560 -9.49 -12.07 -0.61
C ASP A 560 -9.99 -13.50 -0.36
N GLN A 561 -9.11 -14.41 0.08
CA GLN A 561 -9.47 -15.77 0.43
C GLN A 561 -10.28 -15.85 1.73
N LEU A 562 -9.95 -15.01 2.72
CA LEU A 562 -10.74 -14.86 3.93
C LEU A 562 -12.16 -14.39 3.57
N LEU A 563 -12.29 -13.35 2.72
CA LEU A 563 -13.59 -12.85 2.26
C LEU A 563 -14.42 -13.92 1.54
N LYS A 564 -13.79 -14.74 0.68
CA LYS A 564 -14.46 -15.87 0.03
C LYS A 564 -14.94 -16.94 1.02
N THR A 565 -14.12 -17.26 2.01
CA THR A 565 -14.44 -18.28 3.02
C THR A 565 -15.57 -17.81 3.93
N VAL A 566 -15.50 -16.56 4.39
CA VAL A 566 -16.56 -15.91 5.17
C VAL A 566 -17.85 -15.84 4.37
N ALA A 567 -17.79 -15.42 3.09
CA ALA A 567 -18.95 -15.39 2.22
C ALA A 567 -19.60 -16.77 2.04
N GLN A 568 -18.82 -17.84 1.86
CA GLN A 568 -19.33 -19.20 1.77
C GLN A 568 -20.02 -19.64 3.07
N ARG A 569 -19.44 -19.35 4.24
CA ARG A 569 -20.06 -19.69 5.53
C ARG A 569 -21.37 -18.94 5.74
N ILE A 570 -21.40 -17.64 5.41
CA ILE A 570 -22.62 -16.83 5.40
C ILE A 570 -23.65 -17.46 4.46
N ALA A 571 -23.29 -17.77 3.22
CA ALA A 571 -24.21 -18.34 2.24
C ALA A 571 -24.81 -19.67 2.70
N VAL A 572 -23.99 -20.58 3.23
CA VAL A 572 -24.43 -21.89 3.72
C VAL A 572 -25.39 -21.76 4.91
N TYR A 573 -25.07 -20.88 5.86
CA TYR A 573 -25.90 -20.68 7.04
C TYR A 573 -27.24 -20.01 6.70
N VAL A 574 -27.24 -19.08 5.74
CA VAL A 574 -28.36 -18.17 5.47
C VAL A 574 -29.24 -18.64 4.30
N ALA A 575 -28.82 -19.67 3.56
CA ALA A 575 -29.53 -20.16 2.36
C ALA A 575 -31.04 -20.39 2.57
N ALA A 576 -31.47 -20.79 3.77
CA ALA A 576 -32.88 -21.01 4.12
C ALA A 576 -33.57 -19.82 4.82
N LEU A 577 -32.83 -18.76 5.15
CA LEU A 577 -33.28 -17.64 5.99
C LEU A 577 -33.58 -16.37 5.18
N GLY A 578 -32.83 -16.09 4.11
CA GLY A 578 -33.08 -14.92 3.28
C GLY A 578 -31.92 -14.54 2.34
N PRO A 579 -32.03 -13.42 1.62
CA PRO A 579 -30.96 -12.97 0.74
C PRO A 579 -29.77 -12.45 1.56
N CYS A 580 -28.56 -12.67 1.04
CA CYS A 580 -27.32 -12.16 1.60
C CYS A 580 -26.43 -11.56 0.50
N ALA A 581 -25.63 -10.56 0.87
CA ALA A 581 -24.89 -9.72 -0.05
C ALA A 581 -23.57 -9.23 0.53
N ARG A 582 -22.63 -8.87 -0.36
CA ARG A 582 -21.46 -8.08 0.00
C ARG A 582 -21.73 -6.61 -0.32
N ILE A 583 -21.62 -5.74 0.69
CA ILE A 583 -21.98 -4.32 0.58
C ILE A 583 -20.76 -3.46 0.21
N GLY A 584 -19.54 -3.94 0.50
CA GLY A 584 -18.27 -3.34 0.11
C GLY A 584 -17.20 -3.58 1.17
N GLY A 585 -15.91 -3.61 0.76
CA GLY A 585 -14.80 -3.90 1.68
C GLY A 585 -14.94 -5.26 2.37
N ASP A 586 -14.95 -5.22 3.69
CA ASP A 586 -15.15 -6.30 4.68
C ASP A 586 -16.61 -6.48 5.15
N GLY A 587 -17.54 -5.68 4.63
CA GLY A 587 -18.94 -5.66 5.06
C GLY A 587 -19.88 -6.57 4.26
N PHE A 588 -20.69 -7.34 4.99
CA PHE A 588 -21.76 -8.21 4.50
C PHE A 588 -23.13 -7.75 5.01
N ALA A 589 -24.20 -8.05 4.27
CA ALA A 589 -25.57 -7.81 4.72
C ALA A 589 -26.49 -9.00 4.46
N LEU A 590 -27.44 -9.21 5.37
CA LEU A 590 -28.48 -10.23 5.32
C LEU A 590 -29.83 -9.59 5.59
N TRP A 591 -30.88 -10.16 5.02
CA TRP A 591 -32.26 -9.78 5.32
C TRP A 591 -33.06 -10.98 5.79
N LEU A 592 -33.70 -10.87 6.96
CA LEU A 592 -34.58 -11.88 7.52
C LEU A 592 -36.03 -11.43 7.38
N ALA A 593 -36.69 -11.90 6.33
CA ALA A 593 -38.09 -11.57 6.06
C ALA A 593 -39.02 -12.19 7.12
N GLY A 594 -39.94 -11.40 7.67
CA GLY A 594 -40.91 -11.83 8.66
C GLY A 594 -40.36 -12.09 10.07
N GLN A 595 -39.06 -11.86 10.31
CA GLN A 595 -38.42 -12.13 11.59
C GLN A 595 -37.73 -10.87 12.13
N LYS A 596 -38.25 -10.36 13.25
CA LYS A 596 -37.64 -9.27 14.00
C LYS A 596 -36.43 -9.74 14.79
N PHE A 597 -35.53 -8.83 15.14
CA PHE A 597 -34.35 -9.12 15.94
C PHE A 597 -34.71 -9.81 17.27
N ALA A 598 -35.61 -9.20 18.05
CA ALA A 598 -36.06 -9.76 19.33
C ALA A 598 -36.87 -11.07 19.21
N ALA A 599 -37.46 -11.33 18.04
CA ALA A 599 -38.29 -12.51 17.78
C ALA A 599 -37.49 -13.72 17.23
N GLY A 600 -36.17 -13.61 17.15
CA GLY A 600 -35.26 -14.70 16.77
C GLY A 600 -34.09 -14.29 15.89
N GLY A 601 -34.09 -13.07 15.33
CA GLY A 601 -32.96 -12.53 14.58
C GLY A 601 -31.68 -12.41 15.43
N GLN A 602 -31.80 -12.22 16.74
CA GLN A 602 -30.66 -12.25 17.67
C GLN A 602 -29.90 -13.58 17.63
N ARG A 603 -30.62 -14.71 17.70
CA ARG A 603 -30.00 -16.04 17.65
C ARG A 603 -29.34 -16.31 16.30
N VAL A 604 -29.91 -15.76 15.23
CA VAL A 604 -29.33 -15.83 13.88
C VAL A 604 -28.02 -15.04 13.84
N CYS A 605 -27.96 -13.84 14.43
CA CYS A 605 -26.74 -13.05 14.53
C CYS A 605 -25.66 -13.75 15.34
N GLU A 606 -25.98 -14.19 16.58
CA GLU A 606 -25.02 -14.86 17.47
C GLU A 606 -24.41 -16.08 16.79
N ARG A 607 -25.26 -16.94 16.20
CA ARG A 607 -24.79 -18.15 15.53
C ARG A 607 -24.05 -17.85 14.22
N LEU A 608 -24.42 -16.79 13.51
CA LEU A 608 -23.68 -16.34 12.33
C LEU A 608 -22.27 -15.88 12.71
N LEU A 609 -22.14 -15.10 13.79
CA LEU A 609 -20.84 -14.66 14.30
C LEU A 609 -19.99 -15.86 14.74
N GLU A 610 -20.56 -16.84 15.46
CA GLU A 610 -19.85 -18.08 15.80
C GLU A 610 -19.32 -18.84 14.57
N GLU A 611 -20.08 -18.88 13.47
CA GLU A 611 -19.64 -19.50 12.22
C GLU A 611 -18.50 -18.71 11.55
N ILE A 612 -18.55 -17.37 11.62
CA ILE A 612 -17.49 -16.50 11.08
C ILE A 612 -16.22 -16.61 11.93
N GLU A 613 -16.35 -16.73 13.26
CA GLU A 613 -15.25 -16.81 14.22
C GLU A 613 -14.52 -18.14 14.22
N ARG A 614 -15.05 -19.18 13.55
CA ARG A 614 -14.30 -20.43 13.39
C ARG A 614 -13.00 -20.20 12.63
N PRO A 615 -11.91 -20.90 12.96
CA PRO A 615 -10.63 -20.69 12.28
C PRO A 615 -10.74 -20.88 10.76
N HIS A 616 -10.11 -19.98 9.99
CA HIS A 616 -10.06 -19.99 8.53
C HIS A 616 -8.70 -20.51 8.09
N THR A 617 -8.70 -21.40 7.09
CA THR A 617 -7.46 -21.91 6.49
C THR A 617 -7.17 -21.12 5.23
N LEU A 618 -6.08 -20.35 5.22
CA LEU A 618 -5.65 -19.55 4.08
C LEU A 618 -4.56 -20.31 3.31
N ASP A 619 -4.97 -21.03 2.27
CA ASP A 619 -4.20 -21.86 1.30
C ASP A 619 -3.14 -22.88 1.82
N ALA A 620 -2.89 -23.90 1.00
CA ALA A 620 -2.26 -25.17 1.37
C ALA A 620 -0.73 -25.14 1.62
N ASN A 621 -0.03 -24.04 1.32
CA ASN A 621 1.43 -23.97 1.39
C ASN A 621 1.99 -23.41 2.70
N VAL A 622 1.17 -22.71 3.51
CA VAL A 622 1.61 -22.06 4.76
C VAL A 622 0.94 -22.66 6.01
N GLY A 623 -0.25 -23.27 5.87
CA GLY A 623 -0.91 -23.96 6.99
C GLY A 623 -1.33 -23.06 8.16
N ALA A 624 -1.30 -21.73 7.98
CA ALA A 624 -1.71 -20.78 9.01
C ALA A 624 -3.24 -20.79 9.19
N SER A 625 -3.67 -20.99 10.42
CA SER A 625 -5.07 -20.88 10.82
C SER A 625 -5.32 -19.48 11.35
N VAL A 626 -6.15 -18.69 10.67
CA VAL A 626 -6.47 -17.32 11.07
C VAL A 626 -7.86 -17.30 11.67
N GLN A 627 -7.96 -16.82 12.90
CA GLN A 627 -9.21 -16.59 13.59
C GLN A 627 -9.51 -15.09 13.57
N VAL A 628 -10.71 -14.70 13.15
CA VAL A 628 -11.16 -13.30 13.10
C VAL A 628 -12.46 -13.15 13.87
N SER A 629 -12.63 -12.05 14.60
CA SER A 629 -13.93 -11.67 15.14
C SER A 629 -14.73 -10.88 14.10
N ALA A 630 -16.04 -10.79 14.31
CA ALA A 630 -16.90 -9.94 13.51
C ALA A 630 -17.94 -9.27 14.38
N THR A 631 -18.33 -8.07 13.97
CA THR A 631 -19.34 -7.27 14.67
C THR A 631 -20.59 -7.14 13.82
N ALA A 632 -21.78 -7.32 14.42
CA ALA A 632 -23.06 -7.24 13.74
C ALA A 632 -23.93 -6.06 14.21
N GLY A 633 -24.47 -5.30 13.27
CA GLY A 633 -25.49 -4.27 13.51
C GLY A 633 -26.81 -4.63 12.85
N VAL A 634 -27.92 -4.42 13.53
CA VAL A 634 -29.26 -4.83 13.08
C VAL A 634 -30.20 -3.65 12.98
N ALA A 635 -31.04 -3.60 11.96
CA ALA A 635 -32.16 -2.65 11.86
C ALA A 635 -33.48 -3.42 11.68
N ASP A 636 -34.39 -3.27 12.64
CA ASP A 636 -35.75 -3.80 12.54
C ASP A 636 -36.60 -2.93 11.62
N TYR A 637 -37.44 -3.58 10.80
CA TYR A 637 -38.43 -2.92 9.95
C TYR A 637 -39.85 -3.30 10.35
N GLU A 638 -40.69 -2.28 10.53
CA GLU A 638 -42.11 -2.41 10.86
C GLU A 638 -42.92 -1.26 10.24
N HIS A 639 -43.33 -1.34 8.96
CA HIS A 639 -44.36 -0.42 8.43
C HIS A 639 -45.02 -0.85 7.10
N HIS A 640 -46.17 -0.22 6.82
CA HIS A 640 -47.12 -0.55 5.74
C HIS A 640 -46.89 0.13 4.37
N ASP A 641 -45.98 1.11 4.26
CA ASP A 641 -45.76 1.84 3.01
C ASP A 641 -44.52 1.33 2.28
N SER A 642 -44.70 0.55 1.23
CA SER A 642 -43.64 0.01 0.38
C SER A 642 -43.02 1.10 -0.51
N ALA A 643 -41.81 1.58 -0.18
CA ALA A 643 -41.02 2.45 -1.07
C ALA A 643 -39.52 2.07 -1.09
N PRO A 644 -38.83 2.15 -2.25
CA PRO A 644 -37.40 1.81 -2.39
C PRO A 644 -36.44 2.55 -1.45
N ALA A 645 -36.81 3.76 -1.01
CA ALA A 645 -36.04 4.56 -0.05
C ALA A 645 -35.89 3.90 1.34
N GLN A 646 -36.64 2.83 1.63
CA GLN A 646 -36.60 2.14 2.92
C GLN A 646 -35.49 1.10 3.03
N ALA A 647 -35.12 0.38 1.96
CA ALA A 647 -34.02 -0.60 2.01
C ALA A 647 -32.66 0.09 2.25
N GLU A 648 -32.43 1.23 1.59
CA GLU A 648 -31.25 2.07 1.83
C GLU A 648 -31.24 2.65 3.26
N THR A 649 -32.40 3.04 3.76
CA THR A 649 -32.53 3.55 5.13
C THR A 649 -32.23 2.46 6.14
N LEU A 650 -32.77 1.25 5.96
CA LEU A 650 -32.49 0.09 6.82
C LEU A 650 -31.01 -0.30 6.79
N LEU A 651 -30.38 -0.31 5.61
CA LEU A 651 -28.95 -0.58 5.49
C LEU A 651 -28.13 0.46 6.28
N ARG A 652 -28.43 1.74 6.11
CA ARG A 652 -27.77 2.82 6.86
C ARG A 652 -27.94 2.65 8.36
N GLN A 653 -29.15 2.33 8.82
CA GLN A 653 -29.43 2.08 10.24
C GLN A 653 -28.64 0.89 10.79
N ALA A 654 -28.57 -0.21 10.05
CA ALA A 654 -27.80 -1.40 10.44
C ALA A 654 -26.29 -1.13 10.43
N LEU A 655 -25.78 -0.36 9.46
CA LEU A 655 -24.38 0.09 9.43
C LEU A 655 -24.05 1.02 10.61
N ASP A 656 -24.95 1.94 10.95
CA ASP A 656 -24.80 2.81 12.12
C ASP A 656 -24.78 1.99 13.42
N ALA A 657 -25.66 0.99 13.53
CA ALA A 657 -25.66 0.06 14.66
C ALA A 657 -24.37 -0.77 14.72
N THR A 658 -23.83 -1.20 13.57
CA THR A 658 -22.55 -1.94 13.49
C THR A 658 -21.40 -1.05 14.00
N ARG A 659 -21.36 0.21 13.58
CA ARG A 659 -20.35 1.18 14.03
C ARG A 659 -20.45 1.44 15.53
N LEU A 660 -21.65 1.57 16.07
CA LEU A 660 -21.87 1.74 17.51
C LEU A 660 -21.51 0.49 18.30
N ALA A 661 -21.80 -0.70 17.77
CA ALA A 661 -21.41 -1.98 18.35
C ALA A 661 -19.88 -2.07 18.52
N LYS A 662 -19.12 -1.68 17.49
CA LYS A 662 -17.65 -1.60 17.53
C LYS A 662 -17.14 -0.59 18.58
N GLN A 663 -17.82 0.53 18.76
CA GLN A 663 -17.43 1.55 19.74
C GLN A 663 -17.69 1.11 21.18
N GLU A 664 -18.75 0.35 21.40
CA GLU A 664 -19.12 -0.16 22.71
C GLU A 664 -18.48 -1.52 23.05
N GLY A 665 -17.75 -2.12 22.11
CA GLY A 665 -17.13 -3.43 22.29
C GLY A 665 -18.15 -4.57 22.41
N VAL A 666 -19.34 -4.42 21.82
CA VAL A 666 -20.39 -5.45 21.83
C VAL A 666 -20.49 -6.14 20.48
N ALA A 667 -20.66 -7.46 20.47
CA ALA A 667 -20.67 -8.26 19.25
C ALA A 667 -21.92 -8.03 18.37
N VAL A 668 -23.07 -7.73 18.98
CA VAL A 668 -24.33 -7.49 18.27
C VAL A 668 -25.06 -6.28 18.85
N ARG A 669 -25.52 -5.37 18.00
CA ARG A 669 -26.37 -4.23 18.40
C ARG A 669 -27.55 -4.02 17.46
N CYS A 670 -28.73 -3.81 18.02
CA CYS A 670 -29.90 -3.36 17.25
C CYS A 670 -30.00 -1.84 17.26
N TYR A 671 -30.28 -1.26 16.10
CA TYR A 671 -30.54 0.14 15.88
C TYR A 671 -31.77 0.60 16.65
N SER A 672 -31.67 1.77 17.27
CA SER A 672 -32.76 2.46 17.93
C SER A 672 -32.99 3.84 17.29
N GLN A 673 -34.21 4.36 17.34
CA GLN A 673 -34.49 5.73 16.86
C GLN A 673 -33.68 6.82 17.59
N SER A 674 -33.20 6.51 18.80
CA SER A 674 -32.29 7.40 19.54
C SER A 674 -30.92 7.57 18.85
N ASP A 675 -30.49 6.59 18.05
CA ASP A 675 -29.22 6.61 17.32
C ASP A 675 -29.23 7.60 16.15
N SER A 676 -30.36 7.75 15.43
CA SER A 676 -30.52 8.79 14.38
C SER A 676 -30.35 10.19 14.94
N GLN A 677 -31.01 10.43 16.07
CA GLN A 677 -30.96 11.73 16.75
C GLN A 677 -29.57 11.98 17.33
N ALA A 678 -28.85 10.95 17.77
CA ALA A 678 -27.47 11.08 18.22
C ALA A 678 -26.53 11.41 17.05
N ALA A 679 -26.72 10.83 15.87
CA ALA A 679 -25.94 11.12 14.66
C ALA A 679 -26.21 12.52 14.08
N MET A 680 -27.47 12.96 14.04
CA MET A 680 -27.82 14.34 13.67
C MET A 680 -27.29 15.35 14.68
N ARG A 681 -27.45 15.08 15.99
CA ARG A 681 -26.82 15.88 17.06
C ARG A 681 -25.29 15.95 16.88
N ARG A 682 -24.64 14.86 16.46
CA ARG A 682 -23.20 14.82 16.20
C ARG A 682 -22.75 15.78 15.08
N LEU A 683 -23.55 15.90 14.02
CA LEU A 683 -23.29 16.84 12.91
C LEU A 683 -23.53 18.30 13.30
N GLU A 684 -24.48 18.56 14.21
CA GLU A 684 -24.71 19.90 14.78
C GLU A 684 -23.59 20.34 15.73
N LEU A 685 -22.96 19.39 16.43
CA LEU A 685 -21.86 19.66 17.37
C LEU A 685 -20.59 20.17 16.67
N VAL A 686 -20.31 19.78 15.42
CA VAL A 686 -19.08 20.18 14.70
C VAL A 686 -18.96 21.71 14.50
N PRO A 687 -19.93 22.41 13.88
CA PRO A 687 -19.89 23.86 13.78
C PRO A 687 -20.06 24.53 15.15
N ALA A 688 -20.79 23.92 16.08
CA ALA A 688 -20.99 24.45 17.42
C ALA A 688 -19.69 24.48 18.23
N ILE A 689 -18.89 23.41 18.26
CA ILE A 689 -17.58 23.39 18.96
C ILE A 689 -16.69 24.51 18.43
N ARG A 690 -16.58 24.63 17.11
CA ARG A 690 -15.71 25.64 16.47
C ARG A 690 -16.14 27.07 16.79
N SER A 691 -17.44 27.34 16.84
CA SER A 691 -17.97 28.68 17.17
C SER A 691 -17.79 29.01 18.65
N HIS A 692 -18.02 28.03 19.53
CA HIS A 692 -18.17 28.28 20.97
C HIS A 692 -16.85 28.24 21.76
N ILE A 693 -15.75 27.73 21.18
CA ILE A 693 -14.41 27.81 21.80
C ILE A 693 -14.03 29.27 22.13
N ASN A 694 -14.50 30.23 21.33
CA ASN A 694 -14.21 31.66 21.53
C ASN A 694 -15.34 32.41 22.26
N SER A 695 -16.33 31.72 22.84
CA SER A 695 -17.57 32.32 23.36
C SER A 695 -17.91 31.94 24.80
N ASP A 696 -16.92 31.49 25.58
CA ASP A 696 -17.06 31.07 26.99
C ASP A 696 -18.17 30.03 27.27
N ALA A 697 -18.55 29.23 26.27
CA ALA A 697 -19.62 28.24 26.44
C ALA A 697 -19.15 26.93 27.08
N PHE A 698 -17.84 26.70 27.13
CA PHE A 698 -17.24 25.57 27.82
C PHE A 698 -16.94 25.94 29.26
N GLN A 699 -17.09 24.98 30.18
CA GLN A 699 -16.75 25.14 31.58
C GLN A 699 -15.85 24.01 32.04
N LEU A 700 -15.03 24.27 33.05
CA LEU A 700 -14.22 23.27 33.72
C LEU A 700 -14.82 23.02 35.11
N LEU A 701 -15.11 21.75 35.41
CA LEU A 701 -15.31 21.29 36.77
C LEU A 701 -13.99 20.75 37.31
N TYR A 702 -13.80 20.80 38.62
CA TYR A 702 -12.57 20.41 39.25
C TYR A 702 -12.85 19.34 40.30
N GLN A 703 -12.21 18.18 40.17
CA GLN A 703 -12.31 17.13 41.17
C GLN A 703 -11.06 17.13 42.06
N PRO A 704 -11.18 17.34 43.38
CA PRO A 704 -10.03 17.37 44.27
C PRO A 704 -9.27 16.03 44.34
N LYS A 705 -7.93 16.13 44.38
CA LYS A 705 -7.00 15.06 44.73
C LYS A 705 -6.48 15.30 46.14
N LEU A 706 -6.48 14.26 46.98
CA LEU A 706 -6.02 14.34 48.36
C LEU A 706 -4.88 13.38 48.62
N ASP A 707 -3.97 13.79 49.50
CA ASP A 707 -3.00 12.91 50.12
C ASP A 707 -3.72 11.94 51.07
N LEU A 708 -3.52 10.62 50.90
CA LEU A 708 -4.31 9.63 51.63
C LEU A 708 -3.96 9.56 53.13
N GLU A 709 -2.72 9.89 53.50
CA GLU A 709 -2.26 9.85 54.88
C GLU A 709 -2.81 11.02 55.69
N THR A 710 -2.71 12.23 55.13
CA THR A 710 -3.07 13.48 55.81
C THR A 710 -4.48 13.98 55.48
N LEU A 711 -5.10 13.44 54.41
CA LEU A 711 -6.34 13.93 53.81
C LEU A 711 -6.29 15.43 53.45
N THR A 712 -5.09 15.94 53.19
CA THR A 712 -4.88 17.32 52.75
C THR A 712 -5.04 17.41 51.22
N PRO A 713 -5.65 18.48 50.69
CA PRO A 713 -5.75 18.68 49.25
C PRO A 713 -4.36 18.93 48.63
N VAL A 714 -4.00 18.16 47.61
CA VAL A 714 -2.73 18.30 46.88
C VAL A 714 -2.89 18.92 45.50
N GLY A 715 -4.09 18.86 44.94
CA GLY A 715 -4.39 19.31 43.59
C GLY A 715 -5.81 18.96 43.18
N CYS A 716 -6.07 19.02 41.88
CA CYS A 716 -7.35 18.60 41.31
C CYS A 716 -7.21 18.15 39.86
N GLU A 717 -8.15 17.35 39.38
CA GLU A 717 -8.33 17.06 37.97
C GLU A 717 -9.34 18.03 37.35
N ALA A 718 -9.01 18.63 36.21
CA ALA A 718 -9.87 19.51 35.46
C ALA A 718 -10.67 18.72 34.40
N LEU A 719 -11.98 18.74 34.57
CA LEU A 719 -12.93 17.96 33.80
C LEU A 719 -13.75 18.89 32.89
N LEU A 720 -13.51 18.79 31.58
CA LEU A 720 -14.21 19.57 30.57
C LEU A 720 -15.71 19.26 30.57
N ARG A 721 -16.53 20.31 30.50
CA ARG A 721 -17.98 20.24 30.47
C ARG A 721 -18.53 21.25 29.48
N TRP A 722 -19.58 20.87 28.77
CA TRP A 722 -20.27 21.76 27.83
C TRP A 722 -21.76 21.86 28.17
N PRO A 723 -22.17 22.92 28.90
CA PRO A 723 -23.57 23.21 29.12
C PRO A 723 -24.24 23.70 27.84
N ARG A 724 -25.48 23.26 27.60
CA ARG A 724 -26.35 23.81 26.56
C ARG A 724 -27.31 24.83 27.18
N ASN A 725 -27.83 25.72 26.34
CA ASN A 725 -28.75 26.79 26.73
C ASN A 725 -30.09 26.29 27.30
N ASP A 726 -30.43 25.01 27.09
CA ASP A 726 -31.63 24.34 27.62
C ASP A 726 -31.43 23.73 29.02
N GLY A 727 -30.22 23.85 29.59
CA GLY A 727 -29.87 23.28 30.89
C GLY A 727 -29.38 21.82 30.83
N GLU A 728 -29.32 21.20 29.65
CA GLU A 728 -28.71 19.88 29.47
C GLU A 728 -27.19 19.97 29.28
N MET A 729 -26.47 18.93 29.71
CA MET A 729 -25.03 18.81 29.53
C MET A 729 -24.73 17.91 28.32
N VAL A 730 -23.87 18.36 27.41
CA VAL A 730 -23.36 17.48 26.34
C VAL A 730 -22.47 16.42 26.97
N SER A 731 -22.66 15.15 26.58
CA SER A 731 -21.80 14.05 27.00
C SER A 731 -20.34 14.34 26.64
N VAL A 732 -19.42 14.12 27.57
CA VAL A 732 -17.99 14.34 27.37
C VAL A 732 -17.43 13.37 26.34
N ASP A 733 -17.81 12.09 26.41
CA ASP A 733 -17.37 11.08 25.43
C ASP A 733 -17.83 11.46 24.01
N GLN A 734 -19.07 11.94 23.90
CA GLN A 734 -19.60 12.43 22.63
C GLN A 734 -18.83 13.67 22.14
N LEU A 735 -18.57 14.63 23.03
CA LEU A 735 -17.83 15.84 22.73
C LEU A 735 -16.40 15.53 22.24
N ILE A 736 -15.65 14.72 22.98
CA ILE A 736 -14.27 14.35 22.63
C ILE A 736 -14.26 13.58 21.31
N ALA A 737 -15.14 12.59 21.15
CA ALA A 737 -15.22 11.83 19.91
C ALA A 737 -15.68 12.66 18.70
N VAL A 738 -16.40 13.76 18.89
CA VAL A 738 -16.68 14.73 17.81
C VAL A 738 -15.45 15.59 17.53
N ALA A 739 -14.83 16.14 18.56
CA ALA A 739 -13.68 17.02 18.46
C ALA A 739 -12.50 16.32 17.76
N GLU A 740 -12.26 15.05 18.07
CA GLU A 740 -11.22 14.23 17.45
C GLU A 740 -11.48 13.96 15.96
N ASN A 741 -12.72 13.60 15.60
CA ASN A 741 -13.07 13.27 14.22
C ASN A 741 -13.22 14.51 13.32
N SER A 742 -13.42 15.68 13.92
CA SER A 742 -13.54 16.97 13.22
C SER A 742 -12.29 17.87 13.32
N ARG A 743 -11.18 17.33 13.85
CA ARG A 743 -9.91 18.06 14.09
C ARG A 743 -10.07 19.29 14.99
N GLN A 744 -11.12 19.37 15.80
CA GLN A 744 -11.33 20.43 16.79
C GLN A 744 -10.71 20.10 18.15
N ILE A 745 -10.14 18.90 18.33
CA ILE A 745 -9.51 18.51 19.59
C ILE A 745 -8.31 19.42 19.95
N ALA A 746 -7.48 19.79 18.98
CA ALA A 746 -6.34 20.69 19.22
C ALA A 746 -6.75 22.09 19.71
N PRO A 747 -7.64 22.84 19.03
CA PRO A 747 -8.07 24.15 19.52
C PRO A 747 -8.83 24.07 20.85
N LEU A 748 -9.60 22.99 21.10
CA LEU A 748 -10.29 22.78 22.36
C LEU A 748 -9.31 22.55 23.52
N THR A 749 -8.32 21.68 23.34
CA THR A 749 -7.27 21.45 24.34
C THR A 749 -6.47 22.72 24.62
N ARG A 750 -6.17 23.53 23.60
CA ARG A 750 -5.51 24.82 23.80
C ARG A 750 -6.29 25.74 24.73
N TRP A 751 -7.59 25.89 24.49
CA TRP A 751 -8.48 26.69 25.35
C TRP A 751 -8.50 26.18 26.80
N VAL A 752 -8.54 24.85 27.00
CA VAL A 752 -8.46 24.25 28.34
C VAL A 752 -7.16 24.64 29.02
N VAL A 753 -6.02 24.46 28.37
CA VAL A 753 -4.71 24.78 28.98
C VAL A 753 -4.57 26.27 29.29
N GLU A 754 -4.99 27.16 28.39
CA GLU A 754 -5.00 28.61 28.63
C GLU A 754 -5.84 28.98 29.87
N THR A 755 -7.01 28.35 30.02
CA THR A 755 -7.89 28.54 31.19
C THR A 755 -7.24 28.02 32.47
N LEU A 756 -6.60 26.86 32.42
CA LEU A 756 -5.92 26.27 33.57
C LEU A 756 -4.70 27.07 34.03
N LEU A 757 -3.91 27.60 33.09
CA LEU A 757 -2.76 28.44 33.43
C LEU A 757 -3.18 29.76 34.09
N ALA A 758 -4.29 30.36 33.65
CA ALA A 758 -4.87 31.52 34.31
C ALA A 758 -5.34 31.18 35.74
N GLN A 759 -5.94 30.00 35.92
CA GLN A 759 -6.41 29.55 37.23
C GLN A 759 -5.27 29.21 38.19
N GLU A 760 -4.21 28.55 37.71
CA GLU A 760 -3.02 28.21 38.50
C GLU A 760 -2.35 29.48 39.06
N ALA A 761 -2.21 30.51 38.22
CA ALA A 761 -1.66 31.79 38.62
C ALA A 761 -2.50 32.47 39.72
N HIS A 762 -3.83 32.30 39.68
CA HIS A 762 -4.73 32.81 40.71
C HIS A 762 -4.56 32.05 42.05
N TRP A 763 -4.50 30.72 42.00
CA TRP A 763 -4.29 29.89 43.19
C TRP A 763 -2.91 30.08 43.82
N GLN A 764 -1.89 30.37 43.02
CA GLN A 764 -0.57 30.74 43.52
C GLN A 764 -0.64 31.98 44.43
N GLN A 765 -1.42 33.00 44.08
CA GLN A 765 -1.56 34.21 44.90
C GLN A 765 -2.29 33.94 46.22
N LYS A 766 -3.18 32.94 46.25
CA LYS A 766 -3.95 32.54 47.44
C LYS A 766 -3.24 31.50 48.31
N GLY A 767 -2.08 30.97 47.88
CA GLY A 767 -1.36 29.91 48.59
C GLY A 767 -2.07 28.56 48.56
N TRP A 768 -2.91 28.31 47.56
CA TRP A 768 -3.63 27.04 47.41
C TRP A 768 -2.84 26.02 46.58
N PRO A 769 -3.19 24.72 46.67
CA PRO A 769 -2.55 23.68 45.87
C PRO A 769 -2.68 23.97 44.38
N ARG A 770 -1.60 23.76 43.65
CA ARG A 770 -1.46 24.20 42.25
C ARG A 770 -1.42 23.06 41.25
N ASN A 771 -1.30 21.80 41.69
CA ASN A 771 -1.30 20.65 40.79
C ASN A 771 -2.69 20.52 40.15
N ILE A 772 -2.80 20.88 38.88
CA ILE A 772 -4.01 20.71 38.08
C ILE A 772 -3.73 19.70 36.98
N ALA A 773 -4.47 18.60 36.99
CA ALA A 773 -4.42 17.61 35.93
C ALA A 773 -5.37 17.93 34.77
N LEU A 774 -4.96 17.61 33.55
CA LEU A 774 -5.82 17.60 32.37
C LEU A 774 -5.62 16.34 31.53
N ASN A 775 -6.70 15.89 30.91
CA ASN A 775 -6.68 14.77 29.97
C ASN A 775 -6.22 15.22 28.58
N LEU A 776 -5.30 14.47 27.97
CA LEU A 776 -4.81 14.69 26.61
C LEU A 776 -5.21 13.56 25.66
N SER A 777 -5.83 13.93 24.54
CA SER A 777 -6.19 12.97 23.49
C SER A 777 -4.93 12.41 22.80
N PRO A 778 -4.87 11.08 22.54
CA PRO A 778 -3.78 10.45 21.81
C PRO A 778 -3.55 11.02 20.41
N ARG A 779 -4.61 11.53 19.76
CA ARG A 779 -4.54 12.08 18.41
C ARG A 779 -3.66 13.33 18.31
N LEU A 780 -3.48 14.05 19.42
CA LEU A 780 -2.67 15.25 19.47
C LEU A 780 -1.17 14.95 19.33
N PHE A 781 -0.72 13.74 19.70
CA PHE A 781 0.68 13.34 19.56
C PHE A 781 1.12 13.12 18.10
N GLN A 782 0.18 13.10 17.16
CA GLN A 782 0.55 13.09 15.74
C GLN A 782 0.88 14.50 15.21
N ASP A 783 0.42 15.55 15.89
CA ASP A 783 0.59 16.95 15.46
C ASP A 783 1.76 17.65 16.19
N ARG A 784 2.91 17.72 15.51
CA ARG A 784 4.11 18.40 16.04
C ARG A 784 3.91 19.89 16.27
N ASN A 785 3.07 20.56 15.48
CA ASN A 785 2.85 22.00 15.63
C ASN A 785 2.03 22.30 16.88
N PHE A 786 1.07 21.43 17.20
CA PHE A 786 0.32 21.52 18.44
C PHE A 786 1.23 21.37 19.66
N ILE A 787 2.09 20.33 19.71
CA ILE A 787 3.00 20.10 20.84
C ILE A 787 3.99 21.26 21.01
N ALA A 788 4.58 21.77 19.92
CA ALA A 788 5.44 22.95 19.98
C ALA A 788 4.68 24.18 20.53
N GLY A 789 3.45 24.41 20.08
CA GLY A 789 2.61 25.50 20.59
C GLY A 789 2.20 25.32 22.05
N LEU A 790 1.91 24.09 22.49
CA LEU A 790 1.60 23.77 23.88
C LEU A 790 2.81 24.01 24.78
N LYS A 791 4.01 23.65 24.32
CA LYS A 791 5.27 23.91 25.03
C LYS A 791 5.52 25.40 25.22
N ASP A 792 5.32 26.20 24.17
CA ASP A 792 5.43 27.66 24.29
C ASP A 792 4.41 28.23 25.26
N LEU A 793 3.19 27.69 25.26
CA LEU A 793 2.12 28.09 26.17
C LEU A 793 2.46 27.78 27.63
N LEU A 794 2.91 26.56 27.93
CA LEU A 794 3.33 26.14 29.26
C LEU A 794 4.53 26.95 29.76
N ARG A 795 5.50 27.24 28.90
CA ARG A 795 6.68 28.07 29.22
C ARG A 795 6.33 29.54 29.49
N SER A 796 5.24 30.05 28.91
CA SER A 796 4.82 31.43 29.09
C SER A 796 4.25 31.71 30.49
N SER A 797 3.81 30.67 31.21
CA SER A 797 3.35 30.78 32.60
C SER A 797 4.50 30.67 33.59
N ARG A 798 4.46 31.47 34.66
CA ARG A 798 5.48 31.49 35.73
C ARG A 798 5.35 30.32 36.73
N GLY A 799 4.36 29.44 36.57
CA GLY A 799 4.04 28.29 37.43
C GLY A 799 4.53 26.93 36.90
N TYR A 800 5.83 26.87 36.55
CA TYR A 800 6.51 25.87 35.70
C TYR A 800 6.38 24.36 36.04
N TYR A 801 5.70 23.92 37.12
CA TYR A 801 5.63 22.51 37.57
C TYR A 801 4.23 22.04 38.00
N SER A 802 3.19 22.84 37.72
CA SER A 802 1.87 22.68 38.33
C SER A 802 0.84 21.97 37.42
N ILE A 803 1.15 21.78 36.13
CA ILE A 803 0.24 21.13 35.18
C ILE A 803 0.63 19.66 35.01
N GLU A 804 -0.32 18.78 35.29
CA GLU A 804 -0.20 17.33 35.11
C GLU A 804 -1.00 16.91 33.86
N CYS A 805 -0.33 16.26 32.91
CA CYS A 805 -0.93 15.77 31.68
C CYS A 805 -1.24 14.29 31.84
N GLU A 806 -2.52 13.94 31.79
CA GLU A 806 -3.03 12.58 31.90
C GLU A 806 -3.20 12.00 30.48
N ILE A 807 -2.67 10.80 30.28
CA ILE A 807 -2.74 10.07 29.00
C ILE A 807 -3.25 8.66 29.26
N THR A 808 -4.17 8.16 28.44
CA THR A 808 -4.68 6.80 28.58
C THR A 808 -3.61 5.77 28.22
N GLU A 809 -3.70 4.59 28.83
CA GLU A 809 -2.84 3.44 28.55
C GLU A 809 -2.78 3.08 27.05
N THR A 810 -3.94 3.08 26.37
CA THR A 810 -4.06 2.76 24.95
C THR A 810 -3.42 3.78 24.02
N ALA A 811 -3.15 5.00 24.49
CA ALA A 811 -2.43 6.02 23.74
C ALA A 811 -1.01 5.58 23.35
N LEU A 812 -0.46 4.60 24.06
CA LEU A 812 0.88 4.06 23.89
C LEU A 812 0.97 3.07 22.72
N LEU A 813 -0.15 2.52 22.27
CA LEU A 813 -0.22 1.47 21.25
C LEU A 813 -0.38 2.10 19.85
N GLY A 814 0.66 2.02 19.01
CA GLY A 814 0.57 2.34 17.57
C GLY A 814 1.67 3.21 16.96
N ASN A 815 2.53 3.87 17.75
CA ASN A 815 3.74 4.57 17.25
C ASN A 815 4.74 4.94 18.36
N GLU A 816 5.32 3.90 18.98
CA GLU A 816 6.08 3.93 20.24
C GLU A 816 7.18 5.01 20.30
N ASN A 817 8.12 5.00 19.34
CA ASN A 817 9.25 5.92 19.35
C ASN A 817 8.85 7.40 19.22
N ARG A 818 7.72 7.67 18.57
CA ARG A 818 7.23 9.03 18.35
C ARG A 818 6.44 9.54 19.56
N ALA A 819 5.65 8.68 20.20
CA ALA A 819 4.93 9.03 21.43
C ALA A 819 5.92 9.30 22.57
N LEU A 820 6.92 8.44 22.76
CA LEU A 820 7.96 8.61 23.79
C LEU A 820 8.73 9.92 23.64
N ALA A 821 9.18 10.26 22.42
CA ALA A 821 9.87 11.53 22.19
C ALA A 821 8.99 12.76 22.52
N LEU A 822 7.68 12.69 22.29
CA LEU A 822 6.77 13.79 22.59
C LEU A 822 6.44 13.88 24.08
N PHE A 823 6.39 12.75 24.78
CA PHE A 823 6.30 12.75 26.25
C PHE A 823 7.54 13.37 26.86
N ASP A 824 8.73 13.01 26.39
CA ASP A 824 9.97 13.65 26.82
C ASP A 824 9.95 15.16 26.56
N GLU A 825 9.48 15.59 25.38
CA GLU A 825 9.34 17.02 25.06
C GLU A 825 8.36 17.76 25.98
N LEU A 826 7.27 17.10 26.41
CA LEU A 826 6.30 17.65 27.36
C LEU A 826 6.86 17.70 28.78
N VAL A 827 7.54 16.66 29.23
CA VAL A 827 8.22 16.65 30.54
C VAL A 827 9.33 17.72 30.57
N ASP A 828 10.11 17.85 29.50
CA ASP A 828 11.12 18.90 29.33
C ASP A 828 10.52 20.30 29.21
N SER A 829 9.21 20.42 28.96
CA SER A 829 8.48 21.69 29.03
C SER A 829 8.08 22.09 30.45
N GLY A 830 8.26 21.19 31.43
CA GLY A 830 7.93 21.38 32.85
C GLY A 830 6.61 20.74 33.29
N ALA A 831 5.85 20.13 32.38
CA ALA A 831 4.64 19.39 32.74
C ALA A 831 4.98 18.07 33.44
N THR A 832 4.13 17.64 34.36
CA THR A 832 4.19 16.28 34.91
C THR A 832 3.37 15.36 34.02
N LEU A 833 3.83 14.14 33.78
CA LEU A 833 3.08 13.14 33.02
C LEU A 833 2.48 12.10 33.97
N ALA A 834 1.20 11.80 33.76
CA ALA A 834 0.45 10.79 34.47
C ALA A 834 -0.15 9.77 33.48
N ILE A 835 -0.06 8.49 33.82
CA ILE A 835 -0.68 7.41 33.04
C ILE A 835 -2.05 7.11 33.65
N ASP A 836 -3.08 7.20 32.82
CA ASP A 836 -4.49 7.06 33.19
C ASP A 836 -5.10 5.72 32.74
N ASP A 837 -6.19 5.33 33.39
CA ASP A 837 -6.95 4.09 33.15
C ASP A 837 -6.14 2.78 33.26
N TYR A 838 -5.10 2.75 34.10
CA TYR A 838 -4.17 1.62 34.15
C TYR A 838 -4.85 0.32 34.62
N GLY A 839 -4.67 -0.74 33.81
CA GLY A 839 -5.17 -2.09 34.09
C GLY A 839 -6.38 -2.51 33.23
N THR A 840 -6.93 -1.60 32.41
CA THR A 840 -8.05 -1.89 31.50
C THR A 840 -7.58 -2.32 30.09
N GLY A 841 -6.28 -2.24 29.79
CA GLY A 841 -5.68 -2.57 28.49
C GLY A 841 -4.58 -3.66 28.54
N TYR A 842 -3.95 -3.90 27.38
CA TYR A 842 -2.84 -4.86 27.19
C TYR A 842 -1.46 -4.17 27.24
N SER A 843 -1.12 -3.46 28.32
CA SER A 843 0.24 -2.92 28.44
C SER A 843 1.28 -3.98 28.75
N SER A 844 2.36 -3.95 27.97
CA SER A 844 3.63 -4.58 28.36
C SER A 844 4.27 -3.71 29.46
N LEU A 845 4.60 -4.32 30.60
CA LEU A 845 5.44 -3.73 31.66
C LEU A 845 6.71 -3.07 31.13
N ALA A 846 7.21 -3.52 29.97
CA ALA A 846 8.35 -2.94 29.28
C ALA A 846 8.14 -1.45 28.91
N TYR A 847 6.91 -1.01 28.62
CA TYR A 847 6.62 0.38 28.24
C TYR A 847 6.60 1.33 29.43
N LEU A 848 6.09 0.87 30.57
CA LEU A 848 6.10 1.65 31.80
C LEU A 848 7.52 2.02 32.25
N GLN A 849 8.52 1.19 31.93
CA GLN A 849 9.92 1.46 32.26
C GLN A 849 10.56 2.55 31.38
N SER A 850 10.08 2.77 30.16
CA SER A 850 10.67 3.71 29.21
C SER A 850 10.02 5.09 29.23
N ILE A 851 8.83 5.22 29.83
CA ILE A 851 8.09 6.48 29.92
C ILE A 851 8.55 7.27 31.15
N ARG A 852 8.89 8.56 30.97
CA ARG A 852 9.17 9.49 32.08
C ARG A 852 7.89 9.98 32.78
N ALA A 853 7.03 9.05 33.20
CA ALA A 853 5.84 9.35 33.98
C ALA A 853 6.19 9.45 35.47
N SER A 854 5.53 10.35 36.18
CA SER A 854 5.71 10.55 37.62
C SER A 854 4.52 10.04 38.44
N VAL A 855 3.40 9.76 37.77
CA VAL A 855 2.13 9.40 38.40
C VAL A 855 1.48 8.25 37.62
N LEU A 856 0.97 7.26 38.35
CA LEU A 856 0.16 6.17 37.82
C LEU A 856 -1.24 6.25 38.45
N LYS A 857 -2.28 6.32 37.64
CA LYS A 857 -3.68 6.36 38.10
C LYS A 857 -4.32 4.98 37.95
N ILE A 858 -4.88 4.46 39.04
CA ILE A 858 -5.59 3.19 39.05
C ILE A 858 -7.06 3.45 38.73
N ASP A 859 -7.56 2.83 37.67
CA ASP A 859 -8.94 3.01 37.23
C ASP A 859 -9.96 2.61 38.32
N ARG A 860 -11.07 3.36 38.34
CA ARG A 860 -12.17 3.14 39.29
C ARG A 860 -12.75 1.72 39.24
N SER A 861 -12.71 1.02 38.11
CA SER A 861 -13.26 -0.34 38.00
C SER A 861 -12.56 -1.34 38.92
N PHE A 862 -11.30 -1.06 39.30
CA PHE A 862 -10.55 -1.87 40.26
C PHE A 862 -10.74 -1.41 41.71
N VAL A 863 -11.00 -0.11 41.93
CA VAL A 863 -11.05 0.51 43.27
C VAL A 863 -12.45 0.52 43.87
N THR A 864 -13.49 0.79 43.06
CA THR A 864 -14.86 0.89 43.55
C THR A 864 -15.33 -0.45 44.14
N GLY A 865 -15.62 -0.48 45.44
CA GLY A 865 -16.08 -1.71 46.11
C GLY A 865 -15.01 -2.79 46.23
N ILE A 866 -13.73 -2.43 46.31
CA ILE A 866 -12.58 -3.34 46.29
C ILE A 866 -12.64 -4.47 47.34
N GLN A 867 -13.33 -4.23 48.46
CA GLN A 867 -13.55 -5.22 49.51
C GLN A 867 -14.31 -6.46 49.03
N GLN A 868 -15.08 -6.35 47.95
CA GLN A 868 -15.95 -7.42 47.43
C GLN A 868 -15.28 -8.28 46.35
N SER A 869 -14.14 -7.86 45.82
CA SER A 869 -13.43 -8.57 44.74
C SER A 869 -11.98 -8.89 45.15
N PRO A 870 -11.70 -10.15 45.57
CA PRO A 870 -10.34 -10.58 45.86
C PRO A 870 -9.38 -10.41 44.68
N ALA A 871 -9.89 -10.53 43.45
CA ALA A 871 -9.10 -10.30 42.23
C ALA A 871 -8.65 -8.84 42.12
N ASN A 872 -9.57 -7.89 42.32
CA ASN A 872 -9.24 -6.46 42.29
C ASN A 872 -8.24 -6.09 43.39
N GLN A 873 -8.37 -6.68 44.59
CA GLN A 873 -7.41 -6.46 45.68
C GLN A 873 -5.98 -6.87 45.29
N VAL A 874 -5.83 -8.00 44.59
CA VAL A 874 -4.51 -8.45 44.10
C VAL A 874 -3.96 -7.48 43.06
N ILE A 875 -4.80 -7.05 42.10
CA ILE A 875 -4.41 -6.12 41.04
C ILE A 875 -3.96 -4.79 41.64
N VAL A 876 -4.82 -4.13 42.43
CA VAL A 876 -4.51 -2.83 43.03
C VAL A 876 -3.27 -2.87 43.90
N ARG A 877 -3.11 -3.89 44.75
CA ARG A 877 -1.89 -4.04 45.58
C ARG A 877 -0.63 -4.22 44.74
N SER A 878 -0.70 -5.03 43.68
CA SER A 878 0.45 -5.29 42.81
C SER A 878 0.82 -4.03 42.03
N THR A 879 -0.18 -3.29 41.54
CA THR A 879 -0.01 -2.01 40.85
C THR A 879 0.64 -0.96 41.75
N ILE A 880 0.20 -0.83 43.01
CA ILE A 880 0.79 0.12 43.96
C ILE A 880 2.29 -0.18 44.16
N ASN A 881 2.62 -1.43 44.48
CA ASN A 881 4.00 -1.83 44.72
C ASN A 881 4.89 -1.60 43.49
N MET A 882 4.42 -2.01 42.31
CA MET A 882 5.14 -1.84 41.05
C MET A 882 5.39 -0.36 40.75
N ALA A 883 4.38 0.49 40.91
CA ALA A 883 4.52 1.93 40.65
C ALA A 883 5.58 2.56 41.56
N HIS A 884 5.59 2.20 42.84
CA HIS A 884 6.59 2.66 43.80
C HIS A 884 8.01 2.17 43.45
N GLU A 885 8.16 0.92 43.01
CA GLU A 885 9.44 0.38 42.54
C GLU A 885 9.98 1.10 41.29
N LEU A 886 9.08 1.62 40.45
CA LEU A 886 9.42 2.45 39.29
C LEU A 886 9.59 3.94 39.64
N GLY A 887 9.45 4.32 40.91
CA GLY A 887 9.59 5.71 41.36
C GLY A 887 8.41 6.62 41.04
N MET A 888 7.24 6.06 40.74
CA MET A 888 6.00 6.81 40.48
C MET A 888 5.14 6.92 41.74
N ARG A 889 4.35 7.99 41.85
CA ARG A 889 3.27 8.10 42.82
C ARG A 889 1.99 7.48 42.29
N VAL A 890 1.14 6.97 43.17
CA VAL A 890 -0.11 6.29 42.79
C VAL A 890 -1.31 7.12 43.19
N VAL A 891 -2.21 7.34 42.24
CA VAL A 891 -3.54 7.92 42.48
C VAL A 891 -4.58 6.81 42.32
N ALA A 892 -5.36 6.53 43.35
CA ALA A 892 -6.50 5.63 43.23
C ALA A 892 -7.77 6.43 42.94
N GLU A 893 -8.41 6.13 41.82
CA GLU A 893 -9.65 6.77 41.39
C GLU A 893 -10.89 6.01 41.85
N GLY A 894 -12.05 6.68 41.93
CA GLY A 894 -13.30 6.01 42.26
C GLY A 894 -13.40 5.56 43.72
N VAL A 895 -12.71 6.24 44.65
CA VAL A 895 -12.88 5.97 46.09
C VAL A 895 -14.27 6.45 46.53
N GLU A 896 -15.19 5.51 46.72
CA GLU A 896 -16.59 5.82 47.04
C GLU A 896 -16.96 5.43 48.48
N THR A 897 -16.30 4.43 49.06
CA THR A 897 -16.62 3.93 50.40
C THR A 897 -15.44 4.04 51.38
N PRO A 898 -15.70 4.15 52.70
CA PRO A 898 -14.65 4.06 53.70
C PRO A 898 -13.87 2.74 53.66
N GLY A 899 -14.49 1.67 53.16
CA GLY A 899 -13.83 0.37 52.96
C GLY A 899 -12.76 0.41 51.87
N ASP A 900 -12.99 1.17 50.80
CA ASP A 900 -12.03 1.39 49.72
C ASP A 900 -10.84 2.23 50.24
N GLU A 901 -11.13 3.33 50.97
CA GLU A 901 -10.10 4.17 51.62
C GLU A 901 -9.20 3.35 52.55
N GLN A 902 -9.80 2.53 53.43
CA GLN A 902 -9.05 1.75 54.40
C GLN A 902 -8.14 0.71 53.72
N PHE A 903 -8.60 0.06 52.64
CA PHE A 903 -7.78 -0.86 51.87
C PHE A 903 -6.56 -0.16 51.27
N LEU A 904 -6.79 0.97 50.60
CA LEU A 904 -5.73 1.76 49.97
C LEU A 904 -4.72 2.27 51.00
N ARG A 905 -5.18 2.68 52.20
CA ARG A 905 -4.30 3.15 53.28
C ARG A 905 -3.42 2.02 53.83
N VAL A 906 -3.97 0.83 54.02
CA VAL A 906 -3.19 -0.36 54.44
C VAL A 906 -2.10 -0.70 53.42
N HIS A 907 -2.41 -0.54 52.13
CA HIS A 907 -1.48 -0.79 51.03
C HIS A 907 -0.64 0.41 50.62
N ARG A 908 -0.66 1.51 51.41
CA ARG A 908 0.18 2.70 51.23
C ARG A 908 0.01 3.41 49.89
N CYS A 909 -1.20 3.45 49.34
CA CYS A 909 -1.47 4.33 48.19
C CYS A 909 -1.20 5.80 48.56
N ASP A 910 -0.63 6.58 47.65
CA ASP A 910 -0.20 7.96 47.95
C ASP A 910 -1.38 8.93 47.93
N LEU A 911 -2.10 8.95 46.81
CA LEU A 911 -3.15 9.92 46.52
C LEU A 911 -4.48 9.23 46.23
N VAL A 912 -5.58 9.93 46.53
CA VAL A 912 -6.93 9.44 46.30
C VAL A 912 -7.83 10.49 45.68
N GLN A 913 -8.72 10.01 44.82
CA GLN A 913 -9.76 10.79 44.16
C GLN A 913 -11.06 9.98 44.12
N GLY A 914 -12.18 10.59 44.50
CA GLY A 914 -13.45 9.88 44.51
C GLY A 914 -14.58 10.59 45.22
N TYR A 915 -15.79 10.06 45.06
CA TYR A 915 -17.02 10.68 45.56
C TYR A 915 -17.17 10.63 47.08
N LEU A 916 -16.37 9.80 47.77
CA LEU A 916 -16.27 9.84 49.23
C LEU A 916 -15.88 11.24 49.74
N TYR A 917 -15.03 11.96 49.00
CA TYR A 917 -14.51 13.26 49.40
C TYR A 917 -15.27 14.42 48.76
N ALA A 918 -15.37 14.39 47.43
CA ALA A 918 -16.06 15.40 46.65
C ALA A 918 -16.37 14.86 45.24
N ARG A 919 -17.57 15.20 44.74
CA ARG A 919 -17.86 15.14 43.31
C ARG A 919 -17.14 16.28 42.58
N PRO A 920 -16.98 16.24 41.25
CA PRO A 920 -16.47 17.38 40.48
C PRO A 920 -17.23 18.66 40.82
N LEU A 921 -16.51 19.70 41.24
CA LEU A 921 -17.06 20.96 41.74
C LEU A 921 -16.88 22.06 40.69
N ALA A 922 -17.82 22.99 40.61
CA ALA A 922 -17.58 24.24 39.90
C ALA A 922 -16.49 25.05 40.62
N LEU A 923 -15.76 25.90 39.89
CA LEU A 923 -14.66 26.67 40.46
C LEU A 923 -15.01 27.38 41.80
N PRO A 924 -16.13 28.13 41.93
CA PRO A 924 -16.47 28.81 43.19
C PRO A 924 -16.81 27.86 44.34
N GLU A 925 -17.20 26.63 44.05
CA GLU A 925 -17.46 25.59 45.05
C GLU A 925 -16.15 24.93 45.50
N LEU A 926 -15.25 24.66 44.55
CA LEU A 926 -13.90 24.18 44.85
C LEU A 926 -13.15 25.18 45.74
N GLU A 927 -13.20 26.47 45.41
CA GLU A 927 -12.55 27.52 46.20
C GLU A 927 -13.05 27.53 47.66
N ARG A 928 -14.36 27.36 47.86
CA ARG A 928 -14.96 27.25 49.19
C ARG A 928 -14.53 25.96 49.90
N TRP A 929 -14.50 24.84 49.18
CA TRP A 929 -14.09 23.54 49.71
C TRP A 929 -12.61 23.53 50.11
N LEU A 930 -11.73 24.19 49.34
CA LEU A 930 -10.32 24.36 49.66
C LEU A 930 -10.14 25.24 50.90
N ALA A 931 -10.85 26.36 50.98
CA ALA A 931 -10.77 27.28 52.11
C ALA A 931 -11.11 26.61 53.46
N THR A 932 -12.10 25.72 53.50
CA THR A 932 -12.48 25.02 54.75
C THR A 932 -11.50 23.94 55.19
N ARG A 933 -10.66 23.42 54.28
CA ARG A 933 -9.70 22.34 54.56
C ARG A 933 -8.25 22.81 54.70
N ILE A 934 -7.93 24.01 54.22
CA ILE A 934 -6.60 24.65 54.32
C ILE A 934 -6.57 25.62 55.54
N SER A 935 -7.57 25.56 56.43
CA SER A 935 -7.69 26.45 57.60
C SER A 935 -6.67 26.10 58.73
N GLU A 936 -5.38 26.34 58.49
CA GLU A 936 -4.43 26.97 59.40
C GLU A 936 -3.11 27.22 58.63
N PRO A 937 -2.60 28.46 58.56
CA PRO A 937 -1.26 28.69 58.04
C PRO A 937 -0.26 28.21 59.08
N VAL A 938 0.39 27.07 58.81
CA VAL A 938 1.62 26.72 59.51
C VAL A 938 2.71 27.66 58.97
N TRP A 939 2.94 28.75 59.72
CA TRP A 939 4.05 29.68 59.49
C TRP A 939 5.39 29.06 59.85
#